data_AF-A0A926GBJ1-F1
#
_entry.id   AF-A0A926GBJ1-F1
#
_cell.length_a   1.000
_cell.length_b   1.000
_cell.length_c   1.000
_cell.angle_alpha   90.00
_cell.angle_beta   90.00
_cell.angle_gamma   90.00
#
_symmetry.space_group_name_H-M   'P 1'
#
loop_
_entity.id
_entity.type
_entity.pdbx_description
1 polymer ?
#
loop_
_entity_poly.entity_id
_entity_poly.type
_entity_poly.pdbx_seq_one_letter_code
_entity_poly.pdbx_strand_id
1 'polypeptide(L)'
;MSDDWLVVRRGDAPLVLGMPHTGTDIPHALADRFVSPWLARKDADWWIDRLYDFAEALDATIVRTRISRSVIDVNRDPSGASLYPGQATTELCPTTTFDGEPLYLRGQEPDEAEIADRTAHWFDPYHAALQAELDRLRAKHGRVVLYDCHSIRSNVPRLFEGELPQFNIGTNNGATCDAELEAAVERQCAASGLSLVVNGRFRGGYTTRHYGQPQDGVHAIQMELACRGYIDEPDETTEFNWPTSFDRQRAAPLVAHLTKILTAARDWASAQEKDRMTTRLDNSRIIRAPRGTEISAKSWLTEAPLRMLMNNLDPEVAEKPEELIVYGGIGRAARDWESYDAIVAALRRLESDQTLLIQSGKPVGVFRTHADAPRVLLANSNLVPHWANWEHFNELDRKGLMMYGQMTAGSWIYIGSQGIVQGTYETFVEMGRQHFGGSLMGRWILTAGLGGMGGAQPLAAVMAGASCIAVECQPSRIEMRLKTGYLDRQAATIEEALAIVEEAHAAGKPVSVGLLGNAADIYPEMVRRGIRPDAVTDQTSAHDPRNGYLPLGWSLDQWDRMRASEPEAVDKAARASMAVHVRAMLDFHKLGIPVVDYGNNIRQMAFEEGVTDAFDFPGFVPAYIRPLFCRGVGPFRWVALSGDPEDIYKTDAKVKELLPDNKHLHNWLDMARERIHFQGLPARICWVGLGDRDRLGLAFNEMVAKGELKAPIVIGRDHLDSGSVASPNRETESMRDGSDAVSDWPLLNALLNTASGATWVSLHHGGGVGMGFSQHSGMVVVCDGSEDAARRVGRVLWNDPATGVMRHADAGYEIAIDCAREKGLDLPGILG
;
A
#
# COMPACT_ATOMS: atom_id res chain seq x y z
N MET A 1 29.68 38.29 -4.63
CA MET A 1 28.30 38.80 -4.50
C MET A 1 27.50 37.68 -3.87
N SER A 2 26.66 37.94 -2.87
CA SER A 2 25.95 36.84 -2.18
C SER A 2 24.99 36.13 -3.12
N ASP A 3 24.85 34.81 -2.94
CA ASP A 3 23.92 33.92 -3.67
C ASP A 3 22.42 34.22 -3.40
N ASP A 4 22.09 35.40 -2.88
CA ASP A 4 20.78 35.78 -2.33
C ASP A 4 19.83 36.38 -3.39
N TRP A 5 20.16 36.28 -4.68
CA TRP A 5 19.33 36.83 -5.76
C TRP A 5 18.18 35.89 -6.17
N LEU A 6 18.33 34.58 -5.95
CA LEU A 6 17.33 33.56 -6.25
C LEU A 6 16.63 33.12 -4.97
N VAL A 7 15.31 33.25 -4.93
CA VAL A 7 14.50 32.87 -3.77
C VAL A 7 13.66 31.65 -4.13
N VAL A 8 13.93 30.54 -3.44
CA VAL A 8 13.12 29.32 -3.49
C VAL A 8 12.50 29.10 -2.12
N ARG A 9 11.17 29.18 -2.07
CA ARG A 9 10.39 28.83 -0.89
C ARG A 9 9.62 27.56 -1.18
N ARG A 10 9.90 26.50 -0.42
CA ARG A 10 9.25 25.20 -0.61
C ARG A 10 7.91 25.14 0.12
N GLY A 11 6.91 24.67 -0.61
CA GLY A 11 5.63 24.19 -0.10
C GLY A 11 5.36 22.80 -0.66
N ASP A 12 4.37 22.10 -0.11
CA ASP A 12 4.07 20.71 -0.47
C ASP A 12 2.79 20.51 -1.28
N ALA A 13 2.01 21.57 -1.55
CA ALA A 13 0.89 21.51 -2.48
C ALA A 13 1.36 21.29 -3.95
N PRO A 14 0.54 20.67 -4.82
CA PRO A 14 0.85 20.49 -6.25
C PRO A 14 0.74 21.79 -7.07
N LEU A 15 1.33 22.87 -6.56
CA LEU A 15 1.27 24.22 -7.12
C LEU A 15 2.63 24.93 -6.94
N VAL A 16 3.19 25.40 -8.05
CA VAL A 16 4.42 26.20 -8.12
C VAL A 16 4.09 27.57 -8.69
N LEU A 17 4.51 28.64 -8.03
CA LEU A 17 4.44 30.01 -8.54
C LEU A 17 5.81 30.44 -9.04
N GLY A 18 5.89 30.72 -10.34
CA GLY A 18 7.05 31.37 -10.96
C GLY A 18 6.87 32.88 -10.94
N MET A 19 7.88 33.64 -10.48
CA MET A 19 7.83 35.12 -10.49
C MET A 19 9.12 35.68 -11.12
N PRO A 20 9.21 35.64 -12.46
CA PRO A 20 10.45 35.91 -13.18
C PRO A 20 10.82 37.41 -13.23
N HIS A 21 9.89 38.32 -12.95
CA HIS A 21 10.08 39.77 -13.19
C HIS A 21 9.88 40.65 -11.95
N THR A 22 9.81 40.07 -10.75
CA THR A 22 9.67 40.83 -9.48
C THR A 22 10.97 41.53 -9.04
N GLY A 23 12.09 41.21 -9.69
CA GLY A 23 13.40 41.70 -9.33
C GLY A 23 13.62 43.17 -9.67
N THR A 24 14.35 43.87 -8.80
CA THR A 24 14.75 45.27 -8.98
C THR A 24 16.24 45.50 -8.71
N ASP A 25 16.96 44.44 -8.33
CA ASP A 25 18.38 44.48 -8.06
C ASP A 25 19.12 44.63 -9.39
N ILE A 26 20.01 45.63 -9.44
CA ILE A 26 20.91 45.87 -10.57
C ILE A 26 22.31 45.64 -10.02
N PRO A 27 23.08 44.65 -10.54
CA PRO A 27 24.44 44.41 -10.08
C PRO A 27 25.29 45.69 -10.16
N HIS A 28 26.09 45.96 -9.13
CA HIS A 28 26.89 47.19 -9.06
C HIS A 28 27.81 47.35 -10.29
N ALA A 29 28.31 46.25 -10.85
CA ALA A 29 29.14 46.26 -12.07
C ALA A 29 28.40 46.74 -13.32
N LEU A 30 27.05 46.70 -13.33
CA LEU A 30 26.21 47.10 -14.45
C LEU A 30 25.51 48.44 -14.22
N ALA A 31 25.43 48.92 -12.97
CA ALA A 31 24.65 50.09 -12.60
C ALA A 31 25.02 51.36 -13.39
N ASP A 32 26.31 51.63 -13.57
CA ASP A 32 26.82 52.82 -14.26
C ASP A 32 26.65 52.78 -15.79
N ARG A 33 26.19 51.64 -16.34
CA ARG A 33 25.94 51.47 -17.78
C ARG A 33 24.52 51.84 -18.17
N PHE A 34 23.57 51.80 -17.24
CA PHE A 34 22.20 52.18 -17.49
C PHE A 34 22.06 53.70 -17.57
N VAL A 35 21.17 54.20 -18.44
CA VAL A 35 20.83 55.63 -18.54
C VAL A 35 20.30 56.16 -17.21
N SER A 36 19.50 55.36 -16.52
CA SER A 36 19.03 55.64 -15.17
C SER A 36 18.66 54.33 -14.46
N PRO A 37 18.97 54.17 -13.16
CA PRO A 37 18.47 53.06 -12.35
C PRO A 37 16.95 52.99 -12.31
N TRP A 38 16.25 54.12 -12.46
CA TRP A 38 14.79 54.14 -12.53
C TRP A 38 14.28 53.49 -13.81
N LEU A 39 14.82 53.87 -14.98
CA LEU A 39 14.46 53.26 -16.26
C LEU A 39 14.70 51.75 -16.26
N ALA A 40 15.83 51.31 -15.68
CA ALA A 40 16.19 49.91 -15.52
C ALA A 40 15.30 49.11 -14.55
N ARG A 41 14.38 49.76 -13.85
CA ARG A 41 13.38 49.13 -12.95
C ARG A 41 11.95 49.41 -13.39
N LYS A 42 11.74 50.34 -14.33
CA LYS A 42 10.44 50.89 -14.72
C LYS A 42 9.41 49.80 -15.03
N ASP A 43 9.86 48.77 -15.74
CA ASP A 43 9.03 47.68 -16.29
C ASP A 43 9.09 46.39 -15.46
N ALA A 44 9.52 46.47 -14.19
CA ALA A 44 9.41 45.35 -13.27
C ALA A 44 7.94 45.01 -12.95
N ASP A 45 7.70 43.77 -12.56
CA ASP A 45 6.39 43.29 -12.12
C ASP A 45 6.17 43.72 -10.67
N TRP A 46 5.96 45.04 -10.51
CA TRP A 46 5.99 45.71 -9.22
C TRP A 46 5.01 45.07 -8.24
N TRP A 47 5.53 44.67 -7.08
CA TRP A 47 4.79 44.14 -5.94
C TRP A 47 4.08 42.80 -6.14
N ILE A 48 4.33 42.06 -7.24
CA ILE A 48 3.74 40.71 -7.42
C ILE A 48 4.12 39.75 -6.30
N ASP A 49 5.36 39.85 -5.79
CA ASP A 49 5.82 39.07 -4.63
C ASP A 49 5.00 39.35 -3.35
N ARG A 50 4.50 40.58 -3.19
CA ARG A 50 3.62 40.98 -2.09
C ARG A 50 2.15 40.66 -2.37
N LEU A 51 1.71 40.78 -3.63
CA LEU A 51 0.34 40.50 -4.04
C LEU A 51 -0.01 39.03 -3.84
N TYR A 52 0.96 38.13 -4.05
CA TYR A 52 0.82 36.69 -3.85
C TYR A 52 1.37 36.20 -2.50
N ASP A 53 1.58 37.06 -1.50
CA ASP A 53 2.11 36.65 -0.18
C ASP A 53 1.25 35.56 0.50
N PHE A 54 -0.06 35.57 0.22
CA PHE A 54 -1.02 34.56 0.67
C PHE A 54 -0.77 33.13 0.12
N ALA A 55 0.04 32.96 -0.92
CA ALA A 55 0.33 31.65 -1.50
C ALA A 55 1.04 30.72 -0.52
N GLU A 56 1.72 31.28 0.48
CA GLU A 56 2.24 30.54 1.65
C GLU A 56 1.14 29.76 2.38
N ALA A 57 -0.02 30.37 2.61
CA ALA A 57 -1.13 29.73 3.29
C ALA A 57 -1.80 28.63 2.44
N LEU A 58 -1.53 28.62 1.14
CA LEU A 58 -1.95 27.54 0.23
C LEU A 58 -0.89 26.42 0.15
N ASP A 59 0.20 26.53 0.90
CA ASP A 59 1.35 25.61 0.88
C ASP A 59 1.98 25.47 -0.51
N ALA A 60 1.91 26.54 -1.32
CA ALA A 60 2.48 26.56 -2.66
C ALA A 60 4.00 26.80 -2.63
N THR A 61 4.71 26.19 -3.57
CA THR A 61 6.13 26.49 -3.79
C THR A 61 6.28 27.80 -4.57
N ILE A 62 7.25 28.65 -4.21
CA ILE A 62 7.54 29.92 -4.89
C ILE A 62 8.98 29.91 -5.37
N VAL A 63 9.18 30.24 -6.65
CA VAL A 63 10.50 30.44 -7.27
C VAL A 63 10.53 31.84 -7.89
N ARG A 64 11.41 32.72 -7.38
CA ARG A 64 11.51 34.09 -7.88
C ARG A 64 12.95 34.59 -7.96
N THR A 65 13.20 35.49 -8.89
CA THR A 65 14.47 36.22 -9.01
C THR A 65 14.32 37.64 -8.46
N ARG A 66 15.39 38.15 -7.83
CA ARG A 66 15.52 39.54 -7.41
C ARG A 66 16.22 40.42 -8.44
N ILE A 67 16.81 39.82 -9.48
CA ILE A 67 17.50 40.54 -10.56
C ILE A 67 16.48 41.23 -11.45
N SER A 68 16.74 42.50 -11.79
CA SER A 68 15.89 43.24 -12.73
C SER A 68 15.83 42.57 -14.10
N ARG A 69 14.64 42.52 -14.69
CA ARG A 69 14.43 42.03 -16.06
C ARG A 69 15.25 42.80 -17.12
N SER A 70 15.64 44.04 -16.83
CA SER A 70 16.49 44.86 -17.72
C SER A 70 17.95 44.39 -17.71
N VAL A 71 18.36 43.63 -16.69
CA VAL A 71 19.64 42.92 -16.66
C VAL A 71 19.51 41.63 -17.46
N ILE A 72 18.51 40.80 -17.17
CA ILE A 72 18.17 39.61 -17.94
C ILE A 72 16.71 39.20 -17.68
N ASP A 73 15.97 38.92 -18.74
CA ASP A 73 14.57 38.49 -18.70
C ASP A 73 14.50 36.96 -18.71
N VAL A 74 14.35 36.36 -17.52
CA VAL A 74 14.27 34.90 -17.35
C VAL A 74 12.93 34.29 -17.81
N ASN A 75 12.06 35.06 -18.46
CA ASN A 75 10.87 34.53 -19.17
C ASN A 75 10.95 34.80 -20.68
N ARG A 76 12.16 34.94 -21.23
CA ARG A 76 12.43 35.02 -22.67
C ARG A 76 13.19 33.80 -23.16
N ASP A 77 12.96 33.48 -24.43
CA ASP A 77 13.63 32.37 -25.09
C ASP A 77 15.14 32.68 -25.21
N PRO A 78 16.03 31.84 -24.65
CA PRO A 78 17.46 32.10 -24.66
C PRO A 78 18.07 32.03 -26.06
N SER A 79 17.38 31.46 -27.05
CA SER A 79 17.81 31.47 -28.46
C SER A 79 17.61 32.82 -29.16
N GLY A 80 16.85 33.75 -28.54
CA GLY A 80 16.45 35.01 -29.16
C GLY A 80 15.27 34.90 -30.14
N ALA A 81 14.65 33.72 -30.25
CA ALA A 81 13.46 33.53 -31.08
C ALA A 81 12.28 34.38 -30.57
N SER A 82 11.69 35.20 -31.45
CA SER A 82 10.51 35.98 -31.09
C SER A 82 9.28 35.09 -30.97
N LEU A 83 8.65 35.11 -29.78
CA LEU A 83 7.39 34.41 -29.52
C LEU A 83 6.20 35.02 -30.27
N TYR A 84 6.33 36.26 -30.77
CA TYR A 84 5.28 37.00 -31.47
C TYR A 84 5.84 37.66 -32.76
N PRO A 85 6.07 36.88 -33.82
CA PRO A 85 6.63 37.41 -35.07
C PRO A 85 5.83 38.59 -35.62
N GLY A 86 6.52 39.70 -35.94
CA GLY A 86 5.90 40.93 -36.46
C GLY A 86 5.32 41.88 -35.40
N GLN A 87 5.46 41.56 -34.11
CA GLN A 87 5.10 42.45 -32.99
C GLN A 87 6.33 42.93 -32.22
N ALA A 88 6.22 44.06 -31.53
CA ALA A 88 7.26 44.50 -30.61
C ALA A 88 7.42 43.46 -29.49
N THR A 89 8.65 42.97 -29.31
CA THR A 89 9.03 41.99 -28.28
C THR A 89 10.30 42.46 -27.58
N THR A 90 10.49 42.04 -26.33
CA THR A 90 11.73 42.31 -25.58
C THR A 90 12.75 41.21 -25.81
N GLU A 91 14.01 41.59 -25.78
CA GLU A 91 15.18 40.71 -25.88
C GLU A 91 15.45 39.98 -24.56
N LEU A 92 16.31 38.97 -24.58
CA LEU A 92 16.79 38.27 -23.38
C LEU A 92 17.50 39.23 -22.40
N CYS A 93 18.29 40.16 -22.93
CA CYS A 93 18.85 41.30 -22.18
C CYS A 93 18.31 42.59 -22.81
N PRO A 94 17.17 43.11 -22.32
CA PRO A 94 16.46 44.22 -22.98
C PRO A 94 17.33 45.48 -23.12
N THR A 95 17.39 46.03 -24.33
CA THR A 95 18.06 47.31 -24.61
C THR A 95 17.14 48.53 -24.54
N THR A 96 15.81 48.31 -24.59
CA THR A 96 14.80 49.37 -24.45
C THR A 96 13.72 48.99 -23.44
N THR A 97 13.12 49.98 -22.79
CA THR A 97 11.89 49.84 -21.99
C THR A 97 10.70 49.46 -22.88
N PHE A 98 9.57 49.17 -22.24
CA PHE A 98 8.30 48.95 -22.90
C PHE A 98 7.80 50.17 -23.71
N ASP A 99 8.18 51.40 -23.34
CA ASP A 99 7.81 52.60 -24.11
C ASP A 99 8.84 52.96 -25.20
N GLY A 100 9.98 52.25 -25.26
CA GLY A 100 11.03 52.49 -26.26
C GLY A 100 12.14 53.42 -25.83
N GLU A 101 12.23 53.75 -24.55
CA GLU A 101 13.37 54.50 -24.02
C GLU A 101 14.61 53.60 -23.96
N PRO A 102 15.81 54.10 -24.35
CA PRO A 102 17.04 53.33 -24.25
C PRO A 102 17.39 53.05 -22.78
N LEU A 103 17.66 51.78 -22.46
CA LEU A 103 18.05 51.36 -21.13
C LEU A 103 19.53 51.63 -20.84
N TYR A 104 20.40 51.49 -21.85
CA TYR A 104 21.85 51.64 -21.71
C TYR A 104 22.34 52.98 -22.29
N LEU A 105 23.42 53.51 -21.70
CA LEU A 105 24.20 54.57 -22.32
C LEU A 105 24.72 54.06 -23.68
N ARG A 106 24.80 54.96 -24.66
CA ARG A 106 25.20 54.61 -26.03
C ARG A 106 26.55 53.88 -26.04
N GLY A 107 26.58 52.68 -26.62
CA GLY A 107 27.78 51.83 -26.70
C GLY A 107 28.07 51.03 -25.43
N GLN A 108 27.15 51.01 -24.47
CA GLN A 108 27.22 50.21 -23.25
C GLN A 108 26.17 49.07 -23.24
N GLU A 109 25.51 48.81 -24.36
CA GLU A 109 24.62 47.67 -24.54
C GLU A 109 25.39 46.34 -24.36
N PRO A 110 24.75 45.27 -23.84
CA PRO A 110 25.41 43.98 -23.68
C PRO A 110 25.70 43.34 -25.05
N ASP A 111 26.91 42.82 -25.22
CA ASP A 111 27.29 42.04 -26.39
C ASP A 111 26.94 40.55 -26.22
N GLU A 112 27.17 39.74 -27.26
CA GLU A 112 26.86 38.30 -27.24
C GLU A 112 27.60 37.54 -26.12
N ALA A 113 28.85 37.92 -25.82
CA ALA A 113 29.65 37.25 -24.80
C ALA A 113 29.11 37.57 -23.40
N GLU A 114 28.72 38.83 -23.17
CA GLU A 114 28.07 39.22 -21.93
C GLU A 114 26.70 38.56 -21.78
N ILE A 115 25.88 38.54 -22.83
CA ILE A 115 24.56 37.86 -22.77
C ILE A 115 24.74 36.40 -22.36
N ALA A 116 25.74 35.69 -22.89
CA ALA A 116 26.04 34.32 -22.51
C ALA A 116 26.46 34.20 -21.03
N ASP A 117 27.27 35.13 -20.52
CA ASP A 117 27.67 35.17 -19.10
C ASP A 117 26.44 35.41 -18.19
N ARG A 118 25.56 36.36 -18.55
CA ARG A 118 24.32 36.62 -17.82
C ARG A 118 23.37 35.42 -17.82
N THR A 119 23.29 34.69 -18.93
CA THR A 119 22.52 33.44 -19.04
C THR A 119 23.04 32.40 -18.05
N ALA A 120 24.34 32.12 -18.07
CA ALA A 120 24.95 31.16 -17.16
C ALA A 120 24.81 31.55 -15.69
N HIS A 121 24.84 32.86 -15.38
CA HIS A 121 24.84 33.35 -14.02
C HIS A 121 23.44 33.49 -13.39
N TRP A 122 22.41 33.79 -14.20
CA TRP A 122 21.06 34.10 -13.70
C TRP A 122 19.92 33.34 -14.37
N PHE A 123 20.01 33.07 -15.68
CA PHE A 123 18.96 32.37 -16.39
C PHE A 123 18.97 30.88 -16.03
N ASP A 124 20.10 30.21 -16.24
CA ASP A 124 20.23 28.77 -16.02
C ASP A 124 19.93 28.37 -14.56
N PRO A 125 20.42 29.09 -13.53
CA PRO A 125 20.11 28.73 -12.14
C PRO A 125 18.64 28.92 -11.77
N TYR A 126 17.96 29.95 -12.31
CA TYR A 126 16.53 30.15 -12.08
C TYR A 126 15.72 28.97 -12.65
N HIS A 127 16.04 28.57 -13.89
CA HIS A 127 15.37 27.46 -14.56
C HIS A 127 15.72 26.10 -13.94
N ALA A 128 16.94 25.91 -13.45
CA ALA A 128 17.32 24.71 -12.70
C ALA A 128 16.52 24.58 -11.39
N ALA A 129 16.34 25.67 -10.65
CA ALA A 129 15.52 25.69 -9.44
C ALA A 129 14.05 25.41 -9.74
N LEU A 130 13.51 26.03 -10.80
CA LEU A 130 12.11 25.82 -11.20
C LEU A 130 11.85 24.37 -11.62
N GLN A 131 12.73 23.78 -12.44
CA GLN A 131 12.65 22.38 -12.85
C GLN A 131 12.73 21.43 -11.64
N ALA A 132 13.66 21.67 -10.71
CA ALA A 132 13.84 20.82 -9.54
C ALA A 132 12.57 20.76 -8.66
N GLU A 133 11.88 21.88 -8.48
CA GLU A 133 10.65 21.91 -7.69
C GLU A 133 9.45 21.32 -8.43
N LEU A 134 9.35 21.50 -9.75
CA LEU A 134 8.33 20.84 -10.57
C LEU A 134 8.49 19.33 -10.55
N ASP A 135 9.71 18.81 -10.70
CA ASP A 135 9.99 17.37 -10.62
C ASP A 135 9.68 16.80 -9.24
N ARG A 136 10.07 17.51 -8.17
CA ARG A 136 9.79 17.11 -6.79
C ARG A 136 8.29 16.96 -6.55
N LEU A 137 7.51 17.99 -6.91
CA LEU A 137 6.06 17.99 -6.67
C LEU A 137 5.32 17.03 -7.60
N ARG A 138 5.74 16.91 -8.87
CA ARG A 138 5.17 15.91 -9.79
C ARG A 138 5.43 14.49 -9.31
N ALA A 139 6.62 14.18 -8.81
CA ALA A 139 6.93 12.87 -8.27
C ALA A 139 6.02 12.51 -7.07
N LYS A 140 5.65 13.53 -6.28
CA LYS A 140 4.74 13.38 -5.13
C LYS A 140 3.28 13.21 -5.55
N HIS A 141 2.79 14.06 -6.45
CA HIS A 141 1.35 14.24 -6.71
C HIS A 141 0.86 13.67 -8.04
N GLY A 142 1.76 13.24 -8.92
CA GLY A 142 1.45 12.76 -10.28
C GLY A 142 1.12 13.89 -11.27
N ARG A 143 0.54 15.00 -10.82
CA ARG A 143 0.36 16.25 -11.59
C ARG A 143 0.74 17.46 -10.75
N VAL A 144 1.22 18.51 -11.40
CA VAL A 144 1.57 19.80 -10.77
C VAL A 144 1.14 20.95 -11.67
N VAL A 145 0.69 22.05 -11.06
CA VAL A 145 0.42 23.30 -11.77
C VAL A 145 1.56 24.28 -11.58
N LEU A 146 2.15 24.74 -12.70
CA LEU A 146 3.00 25.92 -12.75
C LEU A 146 2.15 27.15 -13.06
N TYR A 147 2.09 28.09 -12.12
CA TYR A 147 1.41 29.37 -12.27
C TYR A 147 2.45 30.49 -12.42
N ASP A 148 2.62 30.99 -13.65
CA ASP A 148 3.63 31.99 -14.01
C ASP A 148 3.04 33.40 -13.81
N CYS A 149 3.45 34.06 -12.73
CA CYS A 149 2.86 35.30 -12.22
C CYS A 149 3.47 36.52 -12.89
N HIS A 150 2.62 37.37 -13.47
CA HIS A 150 3.03 38.61 -14.11
C HIS A 150 2.12 39.81 -13.86
N SER A 151 2.69 41.00 -14.04
CA SER A 151 1.93 42.25 -14.10
C SER A 151 2.55 43.30 -14.99
N ILE A 152 1.72 44.10 -15.64
CA ILE A 152 2.15 45.21 -16.49
C ILE A 152 1.21 46.41 -16.33
N ARG A 153 1.74 47.60 -16.63
CA ARG A 153 0.93 48.84 -16.74
C ARG A 153 -0.25 48.63 -17.70
N SER A 154 -1.38 49.24 -17.38
CA SER A 154 -2.63 49.08 -18.10
C SER A 154 -2.59 49.62 -19.53
N ASN A 155 -1.75 50.63 -19.79
CA ASN A 155 -1.62 51.26 -21.10
C ASN A 155 -0.15 51.28 -21.54
N VAL A 156 0.18 50.46 -22.54
CA VAL A 156 1.53 50.40 -23.14
C VAL A 156 1.39 50.32 -24.67
N PRO A 157 1.20 51.46 -25.37
CA PRO A 157 0.81 51.51 -26.78
C PRO A 157 1.78 50.79 -27.74
N ARG A 158 3.06 50.68 -27.37
CA ARG A 158 4.07 49.96 -28.16
C ARG A 158 3.85 48.44 -28.15
N LEU A 159 3.25 47.90 -27.08
CA LEU A 159 3.08 46.46 -26.91
C LEU A 159 1.68 45.96 -27.26
N PHE A 160 0.65 46.77 -27.01
CA PHE A 160 -0.75 46.44 -27.30
C PHE A 160 -1.60 47.70 -27.45
N GLU A 161 -2.71 47.57 -28.20
CA GLU A 161 -3.67 48.65 -28.41
C GLU A 161 -4.70 48.69 -27.27
N GLY A 162 -5.00 49.89 -26.79
CA GLY A 162 -6.01 50.12 -25.75
C GLY A 162 -5.58 49.73 -24.34
N GLU A 163 -6.55 49.70 -23.42
CA GLU A 163 -6.36 49.32 -22.03
C GLU A 163 -6.34 47.79 -21.90
N LEU A 164 -5.33 47.25 -21.20
CA LEU A 164 -5.19 45.83 -20.97
C LEU A 164 -6.34 45.26 -20.10
N PRO A 165 -6.93 44.09 -20.40
CA PRO A 165 -7.83 43.40 -19.47
C PRO A 165 -7.16 43.16 -18.10
N GLN A 166 -7.96 43.08 -17.03
CA GLN A 166 -7.40 42.87 -15.70
C GLN A 166 -6.75 41.48 -15.54
N PHE A 167 -7.36 40.44 -16.10
CA PHE A 167 -6.83 39.08 -16.11
C PHE A 167 -6.51 38.64 -17.55
N ASN A 168 -5.25 38.34 -17.85
CA ASN A 168 -4.83 37.83 -19.15
C ASN A 168 -4.25 36.44 -18.94
N ILE A 169 -5.04 35.43 -19.31
CA ILE A 169 -4.71 34.01 -19.10
C ILE A 169 -3.97 33.51 -20.33
N GLY A 170 -2.74 33.02 -20.17
CA GLY A 170 -1.93 32.46 -21.24
C GLY A 170 -1.70 30.96 -21.07
N THR A 171 -2.19 30.16 -22.02
CA THR A 171 -2.06 28.68 -22.02
C THR A 171 -1.47 28.15 -23.33
N ASN A 172 -0.87 29.04 -24.12
CA ASN A 172 -0.41 28.78 -25.49
C ASN A 172 -1.50 28.15 -26.36
N ASN A 173 -2.69 28.77 -26.37
CA ASN A 173 -3.87 28.26 -27.06
C ASN A 173 -4.28 26.83 -26.60
N GLY A 174 -4.20 26.58 -25.29
CA GLY A 174 -4.55 25.30 -24.66
C GLY A 174 -3.47 24.21 -24.75
N ALA A 175 -2.27 24.52 -25.25
CA ALA A 175 -1.19 23.54 -25.40
C ALA A 175 -0.45 23.24 -24.09
N THR A 176 -0.45 24.15 -23.11
CA THR A 176 0.40 24.02 -21.91
C THR A 176 -0.33 23.47 -20.69
N CYS A 177 -1.65 23.29 -20.74
CA CYS A 177 -2.43 22.77 -19.62
C CYS A 177 -3.66 21.98 -20.07
N ASP A 178 -4.33 21.33 -19.12
CA ASP A 178 -5.60 20.65 -19.37
C ASP A 178 -6.72 21.69 -19.57
N ALA A 179 -7.70 21.37 -20.43
CA ALA A 179 -8.84 22.25 -20.71
C ALA A 179 -9.71 22.49 -19.47
N GLU A 180 -9.83 21.49 -18.57
CA GLU A 180 -10.57 21.66 -17.33
C GLU A 180 -9.89 22.61 -16.35
N LEU A 181 -8.55 22.59 -16.31
CA LEU A 181 -7.76 23.53 -15.50
C LEU A 181 -7.90 24.96 -16.04
N GLU A 182 -7.76 25.16 -17.36
CA GLU A 182 -7.98 26.47 -17.99
C GLU A 182 -9.37 27.00 -17.67
N ALA A 183 -10.40 26.19 -17.89
CA ALA A 183 -11.78 26.57 -17.60
C ALA A 183 -12.01 26.84 -16.11
N ALA A 184 -11.35 26.11 -15.20
CA ALA A 184 -11.43 26.35 -13.76
C ALA A 184 -10.86 27.72 -13.37
N VAL A 185 -9.70 28.08 -13.91
CA VAL A 185 -9.08 29.40 -13.70
C VAL A 185 -9.94 30.50 -14.32
N GLU A 186 -10.39 30.33 -15.56
CA GLU A 186 -11.24 31.29 -16.26
C GLU A 186 -12.53 31.57 -15.50
N ARG A 187 -13.21 30.53 -14.98
CA ARG A 187 -14.42 30.68 -14.15
C ARG A 187 -14.17 31.56 -12.92
N GLN A 188 -13.03 31.39 -12.24
CA GLN A 188 -12.71 32.20 -11.07
C GLN A 188 -12.37 33.65 -11.43
N CYS A 189 -11.69 33.87 -12.57
CA CYS A 189 -11.47 35.21 -13.10
C CYS A 189 -12.80 35.89 -13.46
N ALA A 190 -13.70 35.20 -14.17
CA ALA A 190 -15.01 35.72 -14.56
C ALA A 190 -15.87 36.09 -13.34
N ALA A 191 -15.78 35.31 -12.26
CA ALA A 191 -16.50 35.57 -11.01
C ALA A 191 -16.08 36.87 -10.30
N SER A 192 -14.98 37.51 -10.71
CA SER A 192 -14.58 38.82 -10.18
C SER A 192 -15.38 40.00 -10.73
N GLY A 193 -16.03 39.83 -11.89
CA GLY A 193 -16.65 40.92 -12.63
C GLY A 193 -15.66 41.90 -13.28
N LEU A 194 -14.35 41.67 -13.18
CA LEU A 194 -13.31 42.45 -13.86
C LEU A 194 -13.07 41.90 -15.28
N SER A 195 -12.48 42.72 -16.16
CA SER A 195 -12.21 42.33 -17.54
C SER A 195 -11.19 41.20 -17.62
N LEU A 196 -11.42 40.24 -18.52
CA LEU A 196 -10.51 39.12 -18.74
C LEU A 196 -10.37 38.78 -20.22
N VAL A 197 -9.27 38.14 -20.58
CA VAL A 197 -9.04 37.53 -21.90
C VAL A 197 -8.22 36.25 -21.75
N VAL A 198 -8.55 35.23 -22.54
CA VAL A 198 -7.78 33.98 -22.66
C VAL A 198 -7.01 34.00 -23.98
N ASN A 199 -5.70 33.76 -23.92
CA ASN A 199 -4.78 33.73 -25.06
C ASN A 199 -4.84 35.00 -25.95
N GLY A 200 -4.98 36.17 -25.31
CA GLY A 200 -4.92 37.49 -25.96
C GLY A 200 -3.50 37.90 -26.38
N ARG A 201 -3.04 39.06 -25.93
CA ARG A 201 -1.65 39.53 -26.15
C ARG A 201 -0.61 38.64 -25.48
N PHE A 202 -0.95 38.15 -24.28
CA PHE A 202 -0.08 37.35 -23.43
C PHE A 202 -0.54 35.89 -23.45
N ARG A 203 0.04 35.09 -24.37
CA ARG A 203 -0.34 33.69 -24.59
C ARG A 203 0.53 32.68 -23.82
N GLY A 204 1.37 33.13 -22.90
CA GLY A 204 2.42 32.31 -22.29
C GLY A 204 3.81 32.64 -22.85
N GLY A 205 4.73 32.99 -21.93
CA GLY A 205 6.13 33.27 -22.17
C GLY A 205 6.97 32.00 -22.31
N TYR A 206 8.29 32.13 -22.19
CA TYR A 206 9.20 31.00 -22.27
C TYR A 206 8.91 29.95 -21.18
N THR A 207 8.78 30.38 -19.92
CA THR A 207 8.49 29.53 -18.76
C THR A 207 7.23 28.70 -18.98
N THR A 208 6.11 29.34 -19.34
CA THR A 208 4.85 28.61 -19.59
C THR A 208 4.98 27.58 -20.71
N ARG A 209 5.63 27.95 -21.83
CA ARG A 209 5.77 27.09 -23.02
C ARG A 209 6.77 25.96 -22.83
N HIS A 210 7.85 26.21 -22.11
CA HIS A 210 8.93 25.27 -21.90
C HIS A 210 8.48 24.15 -20.95
N TYR A 211 7.90 24.52 -19.81
CA TYR A 211 7.51 23.57 -18.77
C TYR A 211 6.10 22.99 -18.95
N GLY A 212 5.22 23.67 -19.69
CA GLY A 212 3.87 23.17 -19.97
C GLY A 212 3.89 21.92 -20.84
N GLN A 213 3.89 20.75 -20.19
CA GLN A 213 3.93 19.42 -20.80
C GLN A 213 2.80 18.59 -20.15
N PRO A 214 1.52 18.85 -20.51
CA PRO A 214 0.37 18.25 -19.83
C PRO A 214 0.37 16.72 -19.93
N GLN A 215 0.91 16.16 -21.01
CA GLN A 215 1.07 14.71 -21.17
C GLN A 215 2.03 14.08 -20.14
N ASP A 216 2.95 14.88 -19.59
CA ASP A 216 3.95 14.46 -18.62
C ASP A 216 3.59 14.90 -17.20
N GLY A 217 2.37 15.41 -16.98
CA GLY A 217 1.83 15.81 -15.69
C GLY A 217 2.22 17.21 -15.22
N VAL A 218 2.85 18.04 -16.07
CA VAL A 218 3.15 19.45 -15.74
C VAL A 218 2.22 20.36 -16.53
N HIS A 219 1.33 21.07 -15.83
CA HIS A 219 0.37 21.97 -16.46
C HIS A 219 0.76 23.41 -16.15
N ALA A 220 1.01 24.23 -17.16
CA ALA A 220 1.48 25.60 -16.98
C ALA A 220 0.47 26.64 -17.48
N ILE A 221 0.23 27.66 -16.65
CA ILE A 221 -0.64 28.81 -16.93
C ILE A 221 0.13 30.09 -16.64
N GLN A 222 0.15 31.02 -17.59
CA GLN A 222 0.56 32.40 -17.33
C GLN A 222 -0.65 33.22 -16.86
N MET A 223 -0.44 34.03 -15.83
CA MET A 223 -1.38 35.09 -15.46
C MET A 223 -0.69 36.44 -15.55
N GLU A 224 -1.10 37.25 -16.52
CA GLU A 224 -0.68 38.65 -16.64
C GLU A 224 -1.78 39.58 -16.13
N LEU A 225 -1.44 40.36 -15.10
CA LEU A 225 -2.35 41.28 -14.43
C LEU A 225 -2.11 42.72 -14.84
N ALA A 226 -3.17 43.51 -14.98
CA ALA A 226 -3.02 44.95 -15.06
C ALA A 226 -2.71 45.56 -13.69
N CYS A 227 -1.67 46.39 -13.58
CA CYS A 227 -1.22 47.00 -12.32
C CYS A 227 -2.32 47.78 -11.58
N ARG A 228 -3.25 48.41 -12.30
CA ARG A 228 -4.38 49.18 -11.76
C ARG A 228 -5.25 48.39 -10.77
N GLY A 229 -5.23 47.06 -10.87
CA GLY A 229 -5.96 46.17 -9.98
C GLY A 229 -5.43 46.15 -8.55
N TYR A 230 -4.20 46.64 -8.31
CA TYR A 230 -3.59 46.60 -6.97
C TYR A 230 -2.66 47.77 -6.63
N ILE A 231 -2.29 48.62 -7.58
CA ILE A 231 -1.59 49.90 -7.34
C ILE A 231 -2.19 51.05 -8.17
N ASP A 232 -1.88 52.29 -7.79
CA ASP A 232 -2.24 53.47 -8.59
C ASP A 232 -1.35 53.58 -9.83
N GLU A 233 -1.95 53.77 -11.00
CA GLU A 233 -1.23 54.08 -12.23
C GLU A 233 -1.41 55.57 -12.58
N PRO A 234 -0.33 56.36 -12.65
CA PRO A 234 -0.43 57.74 -13.14
C PRO A 234 -0.61 57.76 -14.66
N ASP A 235 -1.28 58.79 -15.18
CA ASP A 235 -1.47 58.98 -16.63
C ASP A 235 -0.14 59.09 -17.39
N GLU A 236 0.86 59.72 -16.78
CA GLU A 236 2.24 59.78 -17.27
C GLU A 236 3.22 59.30 -16.19
N THR A 237 4.11 58.36 -16.56
CA THR A 237 5.10 57.80 -15.64
C THR A 237 6.42 58.58 -15.66
N THR A 238 6.91 58.96 -14.49
CA THR A 238 8.18 59.65 -14.23
C THR A 238 8.90 58.98 -13.06
N GLU A 239 10.17 59.32 -12.85
CA GLU A 239 10.96 58.80 -11.71
C GLU A 239 10.41 59.17 -10.33
N PHE A 240 9.54 60.19 -10.26
CA PHE A 240 8.99 60.69 -9.01
C PHE A 240 7.62 60.11 -8.66
N ASN A 241 6.91 59.52 -9.63
CA ASN A 241 5.53 59.05 -9.44
C ASN A 241 5.29 57.57 -9.82
N TRP A 242 6.33 56.86 -10.32
CA TRP A 242 6.24 55.45 -10.68
C TRP A 242 7.47 54.67 -10.19
N PRO A 243 7.31 53.47 -9.59
CA PRO A 243 6.05 52.84 -9.20
C PRO A 243 5.39 53.57 -8.03
N THR A 244 4.07 53.48 -7.92
CA THR A 244 3.37 53.90 -6.71
C THR A 244 3.55 52.85 -5.59
N SER A 245 3.35 53.27 -4.34
CA SER A 245 3.45 52.38 -3.19
C SER A 245 2.37 51.30 -3.20
N PHE A 246 2.73 50.08 -2.80
CA PHE A 246 1.77 49.00 -2.62
C PHE A 246 0.73 49.33 -1.54
N ASP A 247 -0.54 49.34 -1.93
CA ASP A 247 -1.67 49.57 -1.02
C ASP A 247 -2.43 48.25 -0.80
N ARG A 248 -2.33 47.70 0.41
CA ARG A 248 -3.02 46.46 0.80
C ARG A 248 -4.54 46.59 0.71
N GLN A 249 -5.12 47.76 1.00
CA GLN A 249 -6.57 47.94 0.95
C GLN A 249 -7.07 47.91 -0.50
N ARG A 250 -6.32 48.54 -1.41
CA ARG A 250 -6.62 48.47 -2.86
C ARG A 250 -6.44 47.06 -3.41
N ALA A 251 -5.37 46.38 -3.02
CA ALA A 251 -5.06 45.04 -3.50
C ALA A 251 -6.04 43.97 -2.98
N ALA A 252 -6.68 44.19 -1.83
CA ALA A 252 -7.48 43.19 -1.12
C ALA A 252 -8.57 42.48 -1.98
N PRO A 253 -9.37 43.18 -2.80
CA PRO A 253 -10.33 42.52 -3.69
C PRO A 253 -9.65 41.59 -4.70
N LEU A 254 -8.56 42.04 -5.33
CA LEU A 254 -7.81 41.23 -6.29
C LEU A 254 -7.17 40.02 -5.60
N VAL A 255 -6.56 40.20 -4.43
CA VAL A 255 -6.02 39.12 -3.60
C VAL A 255 -7.09 38.07 -3.32
N ALA A 256 -8.31 38.46 -2.93
CA ALA A 256 -9.39 37.52 -2.66
C ALA A 256 -9.76 36.67 -3.89
N HIS A 257 -9.69 37.24 -5.10
CA HIS A 257 -9.92 36.51 -6.35
C HIS A 257 -8.73 35.62 -6.72
N LEU A 258 -7.50 36.10 -6.58
CA LEU A 258 -6.28 35.32 -6.81
C LEU A 258 -6.20 34.11 -5.87
N THR A 259 -6.62 34.26 -4.60
CA THR A 259 -6.74 33.13 -3.66
C THR A 259 -7.69 32.06 -4.19
N LYS A 260 -8.85 32.44 -4.72
CA LYS A 260 -9.81 31.49 -5.30
C LYS A 260 -9.25 30.83 -6.56
N ILE A 261 -8.57 31.59 -7.42
CA ILE A 261 -7.93 31.09 -8.64
C ILE A 261 -6.86 30.03 -8.30
N LEU A 262 -5.93 30.35 -7.41
CA LEU A 262 -4.87 29.42 -7.00
C LEU A 262 -5.41 28.21 -6.23
N THR A 263 -6.45 28.41 -5.42
CA THR A 263 -7.17 27.31 -4.77
C THR A 263 -7.78 26.36 -5.80
N ALA A 264 -8.46 26.88 -6.83
CA ALA A 264 -9.04 26.07 -7.89
C ALA A 264 -7.99 25.30 -8.69
N ALA A 265 -6.85 25.94 -9.00
CA ALA A 265 -5.74 25.28 -9.70
C ALA A 265 -5.11 24.15 -8.86
N ARG A 266 -4.86 24.40 -7.57
CA ARG A 266 -4.38 23.39 -6.63
C ARG A 266 -5.37 22.24 -6.50
N ASP A 267 -6.65 22.54 -6.26
CA ASP A 267 -7.67 21.53 -6.02
C ASP A 267 -7.90 20.64 -7.25
N TRP A 268 -7.78 21.20 -8.46
CA TRP A 268 -7.80 20.44 -9.71
C TRP A 268 -6.62 19.45 -9.77
N ALA A 269 -5.40 19.89 -9.43
CA ALA A 269 -4.24 19.00 -9.41
C ALA A 269 -4.35 17.92 -8.32
N SER A 270 -4.97 18.22 -7.18
CA SER A 270 -5.20 17.25 -6.10
C SER A 270 -6.36 16.27 -6.36
N ALA A 271 -7.22 16.51 -7.36
CA ALA A 271 -8.42 15.70 -7.58
C ALA A 271 -8.13 14.23 -7.93
N GLN A 272 -6.98 13.94 -8.56
CA GLN A 272 -6.59 12.58 -8.94
C GLN A 272 -6.34 11.66 -7.73
N GLU A 273 -5.91 12.19 -6.58
CA GLU A 273 -5.77 11.39 -5.35
C GLU A 273 -7.12 11.06 -4.71
N LYS A 274 -8.09 11.98 -4.79
CA LYS A 274 -9.43 11.78 -4.22
C LYS A 274 -10.26 10.76 -5.01
N ASP A 275 -10.26 10.83 -6.34
CA ASP A 275 -10.98 9.88 -7.21
C ASP A 275 -10.44 8.44 -7.11
N ARG A 276 -9.26 8.28 -6.52
CA ARG A 276 -8.59 7.00 -6.34
C ARG A 276 -8.90 6.36 -4.98
N MET A 277 -9.06 7.15 -3.93
CA MET A 277 -9.58 6.67 -2.64
C MET A 277 -11.06 6.25 -2.77
N THR A 278 -11.84 6.93 -3.61
CA THR A 278 -13.27 6.64 -3.82
C THR A 278 -13.54 5.32 -4.55
N THR A 279 -12.60 4.75 -5.33
CA THR A 279 -12.81 3.45 -6.00
C THR A 279 -12.55 2.23 -5.10
N ARG A 280 -11.92 2.42 -3.93
CA ARG A 280 -11.58 1.34 -3.00
C ARG A 280 -12.51 1.25 -1.80
N LEU A 281 -13.11 2.37 -1.38
CA LEU A 281 -14.03 2.42 -0.25
C LEU A 281 -15.48 2.47 -0.75
N ASP A 282 -16.29 1.48 -0.36
CA ASP A 282 -17.74 1.50 -0.57
C ASP A 282 -18.47 0.95 0.66
N ASN A 283 -18.94 1.87 1.50
CA ASN A 283 -19.68 1.53 2.72
C ASN A 283 -21.13 1.06 2.46
N SER A 284 -21.62 1.15 1.22
CA SER A 284 -23.00 0.76 0.89
C SER A 284 -23.14 -0.74 0.58
N ARG A 285 -22.04 -1.41 0.24
CA ARG A 285 -22.04 -2.81 -0.19
C ARG A 285 -21.88 -3.75 1.00
N ILE A 286 -22.68 -4.81 1.01
CA ILE A 286 -22.45 -5.96 1.89
C ILE A 286 -22.36 -7.21 1.03
N ILE A 287 -21.15 -7.76 0.90
CA ILE A 287 -20.89 -8.92 0.07
C ILE A 287 -21.02 -10.19 0.91
N ARG A 288 -21.67 -11.22 0.38
CA ARG A 288 -21.72 -12.57 0.95
C ARG A 288 -21.75 -13.57 -0.18
N ALA A 289 -21.15 -14.74 0.03
CA ALA A 289 -21.21 -15.78 -0.99
C ALA A 289 -22.64 -16.32 -1.19
N PRO A 290 -23.08 -16.60 -2.42
CA PRO A 290 -24.29 -17.37 -2.68
C PRO A 290 -24.29 -18.70 -1.92
N ARG A 291 -25.49 -19.19 -1.56
CA ARG A 291 -25.73 -20.39 -0.75
C ARG A 291 -26.63 -21.35 -1.53
N GLY A 292 -26.70 -22.61 -1.12
CA GLY A 292 -27.52 -23.64 -1.76
C GLY A 292 -26.97 -24.11 -3.12
N THR A 293 -27.80 -24.78 -3.91
CA THR A 293 -27.40 -25.48 -5.15
C THR A 293 -27.60 -24.67 -6.42
N GLU A 294 -28.24 -23.50 -6.36
CA GLU A 294 -28.43 -22.63 -7.53
C GLU A 294 -27.11 -21.94 -7.91
N ILE A 295 -26.72 -22.00 -9.18
CA ILE A 295 -25.48 -21.39 -9.68
C ILE A 295 -25.79 -20.19 -10.57
N SER A 296 -24.93 -19.17 -10.51
CA SER A 296 -25.00 -17.99 -11.38
C SER A 296 -23.93 -17.99 -12.47
N ALA A 297 -22.88 -18.80 -12.30
CA ALA A 297 -21.91 -19.11 -13.32
C ALA A 297 -22.32 -20.34 -14.15
N LYS A 298 -21.53 -20.66 -15.20
CA LYS A 298 -21.83 -21.76 -16.14
C LYS A 298 -21.55 -23.16 -15.61
N SER A 299 -20.78 -23.28 -14.52
CA SER A 299 -20.42 -24.56 -13.92
C SER A 299 -20.04 -24.39 -12.45
N TRP A 300 -20.01 -25.48 -11.69
CA TRP A 300 -19.48 -25.46 -10.32
C TRP A 300 -18.00 -25.06 -10.23
N LEU A 301 -17.20 -25.32 -11.28
CA LEU A 301 -15.79 -24.92 -11.33
C LEU A 301 -15.60 -23.41 -11.50
N THR A 302 -16.61 -22.68 -11.97
CA THR A 302 -16.60 -21.21 -12.09
C THR A 302 -17.47 -20.51 -11.04
N GLU A 303 -18.47 -21.21 -10.51
CA GLU A 303 -19.25 -20.77 -9.35
C GLU A 303 -18.43 -20.83 -8.06
N ALA A 304 -17.58 -21.85 -7.88
CA ALA A 304 -16.72 -21.99 -6.70
C ALA A 304 -15.79 -20.78 -6.46
N PRO A 305 -14.93 -20.36 -7.41
CA PRO A 305 -14.10 -19.16 -7.20
C PRO A 305 -14.94 -17.90 -7.02
N LEU A 306 -16.14 -17.79 -7.63
CA LEU A 306 -17.05 -16.67 -7.43
C LEU A 306 -17.54 -16.61 -5.97
N ARG A 307 -18.05 -17.73 -5.45
CA ARG A 307 -18.49 -17.84 -4.06
C ARG A 307 -17.35 -17.58 -3.10
N MET A 308 -16.17 -18.12 -3.38
CA MET A 308 -15.02 -17.93 -2.50
C MET A 308 -14.46 -16.50 -2.51
N LEU A 309 -14.46 -15.81 -3.66
CA LEU A 309 -14.17 -14.37 -3.72
C LEU A 309 -15.13 -13.57 -2.82
N MET A 310 -16.43 -13.88 -2.91
CA MET A 310 -17.44 -13.21 -2.09
C MET A 310 -17.34 -13.59 -0.60
N ASN A 311 -16.96 -14.84 -0.28
CA ASN A 311 -16.73 -15.28 1.09
C ASN A 311 -15.57 -14.55 1.75
N ASN A 312 -14.49 -14.30 0.99
CA ASN A 312 -13.36 -13.49 1.45
C ASN A 312 -13.77 -12.06 1.85
N LEU A 313 -14.93 -11.56 1.41
CA LEU A 313 -15.44 -10.22 1.72
C LEU A 313 -16.71 -10.24 2.58
N ASP A 314 -17.08 -11.41 3.12
CA ASP A 314 -18.20 -11.52 4.06
C ASP A 314 -17.86 -10.74 5.34
N PRO A 315 -18.75 -9.88 5.87
CA PRO A 315 -18.50 -9.16 7.14
C PRO A 315 -18.27 -10.07 8.35
N GLU A 316 -18.69 -11.33 8.28
CA GLU A 316 -18.36 -12.32 9.32
C GLU A 316 -16.93 -12.85 9.20
N VAL A 317 -16.31 -12.67 8.05
CA VAL A 317 -15.01 -13.27 7.68
C VAL A 317 -13.91 -12.21 7.63
N ALA A 318 -14.10 -11.13 6.88
CA ALA A 318 -13.10 -10.12 6.58
C ALA A 318 -12.94 -9.08 7.70
N GLU A 319 -11.73 -8.53 7.86
CA GLU A 319 -11.46 -7.51 8.87
C GLU A 319 -11.95 -6.11 8.51
N LYS A 320 -12.03 -5.77 7.20
CA LYS A 320 -12.52 -4.47 6.69
C LYS A 320 -13.00 -4.58 5.23
N PRO A 321 -14.10 -5.31 4.97
CA PRO A 321 -14.56 -5.66 3.62
C PRO A 321 -14.98 -4.48 2.75
N GLU A 322 -15.43 -3.36 3.33
CA GLU A 322 -15.78 -2.13 2.62
C GLU A 322 -14.62 -1.51 1.84
N GLU A 323 -13.39 -1.85 2.24
CA GLU A 323 -12.13 -1.49 1.56
C GLU A 323 -11.48 -2.67 0.81
N LEU A 324 -12.23 -3.76 0.62
CA LEU A 324 -11.78 -5.04 0.07
C LEU A 324 -10.73 -5.77 0.91
N ILE A 325 -10.44 -5.29 2.13
CA ILE A 325 -9.39 -5.84 3.00
C ILE A 325 -9.94 -7.05 3.73
N VAL A 326 -9.25 -8.17 3.56
CA VAL A 326 -9.58 -9.44 4.19
C VAL A 326 -8.83 -9.56 5.52
N TYR A 327 -7.50 -9.48 5.52
CA TYR A 327 -6.66 -9.57 6.73
C TYR A 327 -5.20 -9.12 6.49
N GLY A 328 -4.40 -9.05 7.57
CA GLY A 328 -2.94 -8.95 7.50
C GLY A 328 -2.43 -7.59 7.00
N GLY A 329 -2.89 -6.50 7.62
CA GLY A 329 -2.66 -5.14 7.13
C GLY A 329 -3.60 -4.83 5.98
N ILE A 330 -3.05 -4.64 4.79
CA ILE A 330 -3.80 -4.27 3.57
C ILE A 330 -4.01 -5.43 2.58
N GLY A 331 -4.05 -6.68 3.06
CA GLY A 331 -4.30 -7.86 2.23
C GLY A 331 -5.72 -7.86 1.66
N ARG A 332 -5.87 -7.70 0.34
CA ARG A 332 -7.17 -7.50 -0.33
C ARG A 332 -7.58 -8.66 -1.25
N ALA A 333 -8.90 -8.76 -1.47
CA ALA A 333 -9.50 -9.76 -2.37
C ALA A 333 -9.47 -9.34 -3.86
N ALA A 334 -9.55 -8.04 -4.13
CA ALA A 334 -9.48 -7.41 -5.44
C ALA A 334 -8.81 -6.02 -5.34
N ARG A 335 -8.32 -5.48 -6.45
CA ARG A 335 -7.52 -4.23 -6.45
C ARG A 335 -8.31 -2.99 -6.02
N ASP A 336 -9.55 -2.93 -6.50
CA ASP A 336 -10.53 -1.86 -6.35
C ASP A 336 -11.91 -2.45 -6.70
N TRP A 337 -12.99 -1.70 -6.44
CA TRP A 337 -14.36 -2.19 -6.65
C TRP A 337 -14.68 -2.42 -8.13
N GLU A 338 -14.10 -1.64 -9.04
CA GLU A 338 -14.21 -1.87 -10.49
C GLU A 338 -13.63 -3.23 -10.88
N SER A 339 -12.42 -3.54 -10.39
CA SER A 339 -11.79 -4.84 -10.60
C SER A 339 -12.62 -5.97 -10.00
N TYR A 340 -13.19 -5.80 -8.80
CA TYR A 340 -14.09 -6.78 -8.20
C TYR A 340 -15.30 -7.07 -9.09
N ASP A 341 -16.01 -6.03 -9.54
CA ASP A 341 -17.20 -6.16 -10.38
C ASP A 341 -16.87 -6.83 -11.73
N ALA A 342 -15.71 -6.48 -12.31
CA ALA A 342 -15.21 -7.11 -13.53
C ALA A 342 -14.85 -8.60 -13.33
N ILE A 343 -14.27 -8.98 -12.17
CA ILE A 343 -13.99 -10.39 -11.85
C ILE A 343 -15.30 -11.17 -11.74
N VAL A 344 -16.28 -10.65 -11.01
CA VAL A 344 -17.60 -11.28 -10.85
C VAL A 344 -18.27 -11.49 -12.21
N ALA A 345 -18.26 -10.47 -13.07
CA ALA A 345 -18.82 -10.58 -14.42
C ALA A 345 -18.06 -11.60 -15.29
N ALA A 346 -16.73 -11.65 -15.20
CA ALA A 346 -15.92 -12.61 -15.93
C ALA A 346 -16.20 -14.05 -15.49
N LEU A 347 -16.24 -14.32 -14.18
CA LEU A 347 -16.50 -15.66 -13.64
C LEU A 347 -17.87 -16.21 -14.03
N ARG A 348 -18.90 -15.34 -14.06
CA ARG A 348 -20.26 -15.75 -14.50
C ARG A 348 -20.32 -16.22 -15.95
N ARG A 349 -19.52 -15.64 -16.84
CA ARG A 349 -19.53 -15.98 -18.28
C ARG A 349 -18.45 -16.98 -18.71
N LEU A 350 -17.49 -17.29 -17.84
CA LEU A 350 -16.32 -18.12 -18.16
C LEU A 350 -16.71 -19.55 -18.54
N GLU A 351 -16.20 -20.04 -19.66
CA GLU A 351 -16.46 -21.40 -20.15
C GLU A 351 -15.56 -22.45 -19.49
N SER A 352 -15.92 -23.73 -19.61
CA SER A 352 -15.17 -24.84 -19.02
C SER A 352 -13.78 -25.05 -19.63
N ASP A 353 -13.55 -24.60 -20.87
CA ASP A 353 -12.25 -24.66 -21.56
C ASP A 353 -11.52 -23.31 -21.57
N GLN A 354 -11.90 -22.39 -20.68
CA GLN A 354 -11.26 -21.09 -20.53
C GLN A 354 -10.58 -20.92 -19.16
N THR A 355 -9.61 -20.01 -19.14
CA THR A 355 -8.88 -19.58 -17.94
C THR A 355 -8.85 -18.06 -17.85
N LEU A 356 -9.30 -17.52 -16.72
CA LEU A 356 -9.19 -16.11 -16.34
C LEU A 356 -7.82 -15.82 -15.71
N LEU A 357 -7.17 -14.76 -16.14
CA LEU A 357 -5.92 -14.27 -15.57
C LEU A 357 -6.18 -13.07 -14.64
N ILE A 358 -5.77 -13.19 -13.39
CA ILE A 358 -5.79 -12.11 -12.39
C ILE A 358 -4.37 -11.64 -12.15
N GLN A 359 -4.11 -10.36 -12.40
CA GLN A 359 -2.85 -9.70 -12.08
C GLN A 359 -3.10 -8.72 -10.95
N SER A 360 -2.47 -8.92 -9.79
CA SER A 360 -2.61 -8.09 -8.59
C SER A 360 -4.06 -7.61 -8.37
N GLY A 361 -4.98 -8.57 -8.25
CA GLY A 361 -6.40 -8.32 -8.00
C GLY A 361 -7.23 -7.71 -9.15
N LYS A 362 -6.68 -7.62 -10.37
CA LYS A 362 -7.37 -7.11 -11.57
C LYS A 362 -7.55 -8.20 -12.63
N PRO A 363 -8.73 -8.36 -13.24
CA PRO A 363 -8.94 -9.33 -14.32
C PRO A 363 -8.37 -8.77 -15.64
N VAL A 364 -7.28 -9.36 -16.13
CA VAL A 364 -6.52 -8.79 -17.28
C VAL A 364 -6.71 -9.55 -18.60
N GLY A 365 -7.21 -10.78 -18.58
CA GLY A 365 -7.43 -11.54 -19.79
C GLY A 365 -8.14 -12.87 -19.56
N VAL A 366 -8.80 -13.38 -20.60
CA VAL A 366 -9.40 -14.72 -20.63
C VAL A 366 -8.88 -15.42 -21.87
N PHE A 367 -8.31 -16.61 -21.69
CA PHE A 367 -7.71 -17.40 -22.77
C PHE A 367 -8.31 -18.79 -22.79
N ARG A 368 -8.39 -19.38 -24.00
CA ARG A 368 -8.78 -20.78 -24.15
C ARG A 368 -7.63 -21.69 -23.69
N THR A 369 -7.95 -22.67 -22.88
CA THR A 369 -7.07 -23.74 -22.39
C THR A 369 -7.75 -25.09 -22.62
N HIS A 370 -8.15 -25.80 -21.56
CA HIS A 370 -8.88 -27.08 -21.63
C HIS A 370 -9.59 -27.36 -20.30
N ALA A 371 -10.54 -28.31 -20.30
CA ALA A 371 -11.38 -28.62 -19.14
C ALA A 371 -10.59 -28.98 -17.87
N ASP A 372 -9.47 -29.68 -18.02
CA ASP A 372 -8.60 -30.09 -16.91
C ASP A 372 -7.64 -29.00 -16.40
N ALA A 373 -7.49 -27.86 -17.09
CA ALA A 373 -6.66 -26.75 -16.62
C ALA A 373 -7.36 -25.97 -15.49
N PRO A 374 -6.67 -25.08 -14.78
CA PRO A 374 -7.31 -24.13 -13.88
C PRO A 374 -8.26 -23.17 -14.60
N ARG A 375 -9.39 -22.86 -13.96
CA ARG A 375 -10.33 -21.81 -14.40
C ARG A 375 -9.79 -20.41 -14.10
N VAL A 376 -8.95 -20.26 -13.08
CA VAL A 376 -8.35 -18.97 -12.72
C VAL A 376 -6.86 -19.17 -12.41
N LEU A 377 -6.03 -18.28 -12.95
CA LEU A 377 -4.61 -18.15 -12.59
C LEU A 377 -4.37 -16.76 -12.03
N LEU A 378 -3.72 -16.69 -10.87
CA LEU A 378 -3.51 -15.42 -10.15
C LEU A 378 -2.02 -15.16 -9.91
N ALA A 379 -1.56 -13.95 -10.20
CA ALA A 379 -0.23 -13.47 -9.86
C ALA A 379 -0.35 -12.13 -9.13
N ASN A 380 -0.19 -12.14 -7.80
CA ASN A 380 -0.43 -10.96 -6.97
C ASN A 380 0.85 -10.46 -6.28
N SER A 381 1.08 -9.15 -6.31
CA SER A 381 2.16 -8.47 -5.56
C SER A 381 3.59 -8.83 -5.95
N ASN A 382 3.77 -9.56 -7.06
CA ASN A 382 5.09 -9.91 -7.57
C ASN A 382 5.81 -8.67 -8.11
N LEU A 383 7.03 -8.46 -7.62
CA LEU A 383 7.93 -7.39 -8.03
C LEU A 383 9.28 -8.00 -8.39
N VAL A 384 9.97 -7.41 -9.37
CA VAL A 384 11.35 -7.81 -9.68
C VAL A 384 12.21 -7.56 -8.42
N PRO A 385 13.13 -8.48 -8.02
CA PRO A 385 13.70 -8.48 -6.67
C PRO A 385 14.32 -7.15 -6.20
N HIS A 386 14.99 -6.42 -7.07
CA HIS A 386 15.58 -5.11 -6.69
C HIS A 386 14.52 -4.07 -6.26
N TRP A 387 13.30 -4.17 -6.80
CA TRP A 387 12.17 -3.29 -6.50
C TRP A 387 11.20 -3.90 -5.48
N ALA A 388 11.50 -5.07 -4.93
CA ALA A 388 10.62 -5.83 -4.05
C ALA A 388 10.61 -5.27 -2.62
N ASN A 389 10.21 -4.01 -2.44
CA ASN A 389 10.13 -3.34 -1.14
C ASN A 389 8.81 -2.55 -1.00
N TRP A 390 8.48 -2.18 0.23
CA TRP A 390 7.24 -1.45 0.52
C TRP A 390 7.19 -0.06 -0.11
N GLU A 391 8.32 0.63 -0.26
CA GLU A 391 8.37 1.96 -0.88
C GLU A 391 7.86 1.91 -2.33
N HIS A 392 8.45 1.03 -3.14
CA HIS A 392 8.05 0.88 -4.53
C HIS A 392 6.67 0.23 -4.68
N PHE A 393 6.32 -0.72 -3.81
CA PHE A 393 4.94 -1.24 -3.75
C PHE A 393 3.94 -0.09 -3.55
N ASN A 394 4.18 0.80 -2.59
CA ASN A 394 3.31 1.92 -2.27
C ASN A 394 3.27 2.97 -3.41
N GLU A 395 4.39 3.21 -4.09
CA GLU A 395 4.43 4.04 -5.29
C GLU A 395 3.48 3.50 -6.38
N LEU A 396 3.56 2.21 -6.69
CA LEU A 396 2.67 1.56 -7.66
C LEU A 396 1.23 1.47 -7.18
N ASP A 397 1.02 1.28 -5.87
CA ASP A 397 -0.28 1.26 -5.24
C ASP A 397 -0.94 2.65 -5.25
N ARG A 398 -0.16 3.74 -5.27
CA ARG A 398 -0.62 5.11 -5.56
C ARG A 398 -0.83 5.40 -7.05
N LYS A 399 -0.39 4.52 -7.96
CA LYS A 399 -0.61 4.63 -9.43
C LYS A 399 -1.71 3.73 -9.99
N GLY A 400 -2.17 2.71 -9.28
CA GLY A 400 -3.32 1.86 -9.70
C GLY A 400 -2.88 0.50 -10.13
N LEU A 401 -1.63 0.18 -9.82
CA LEU A 401 -0.88 -0.87 -10.47
C LEU A 401 -0.60 -2.03 -9.50
N MET A 402 -0.89 -1.85 -8.20
CA MET A 402 -0.65 -2.86 -7.17
C MET A 402 -1.88 -3.16 -6.32
N MET A 403 -1.82 -4.37 -5.75
CA MET A 403 -2.67 -4.87 -4.67
C MET A 403 -1.80 -5.82 -3.86
N TYR A 404 -1.89 -5.76 -2.53
CA TYR A 404 -1.25 -6.74 -1.67
C TYR A 404 -2.16 -7.95 -1.51
N GLY A 405 -1.72 -9.11 -2.01
CA GLY A 405 -2.52 -10.33 -2.01
C GLY A 405 -2.48 -11.11 -0.69
N GLN A 406 -1.56 -10.77 0.23
CA GLN A 406 -1.19 -11.63 1.36
C GLN A 406 -0.99 -13.07 0.83
N MET A 407 -1.48 -14.07 1.54
CA MET A 407 -1.56 -15.46 1.12
C MET A 407 -2.96 -15.73 0.59
N THR A 408 -3.96 -15.89 1.47
CA THR A 408 -5.30 -16.34 1.09
C THR A 408 -6.29 -15.22 0.77
N ALA A 409 -5.89 -13.95 0.94
CA ALA A 409 -6.76 -12.80 0.66
C ALA A 409 -6.97 -12.66 -0.85
N GLY A 410 -5.88 -12.52 -1.61
CA GLY A 410 -5.92 -12.36 -3.07
C GLY A 410 -6.12 -13.66 -3.85
N SER A 411 -6.13 -14.82 -3.18
CA SER A 411 -6.31 -16.16 -3.79
C SER A 411 -7.62 -16.85 -3.38
N TRP A 412 -8.49 -16.12 -2.68
CA TRP A 412 -9.88 -16.51 -2.42
C TRP A 412 -10.03 -17.86 -1.71
N ILE A 413 -9.32 -18.04 -0.60
CA ILE A 413 -9.44 -19.26 0.23
C ILE A 413 -9.32 -18.96 1.73
N TYR A 414 -9.72 -17.74 2.12
CA TYR A 414 -9.76 -17.33 3.52
C TYR A 414 -11.07 -17.77 4.17
N ILE A 415 -10.97 -18.31 5.39
CA ILE A 415 -12.08 -18.92 6.13
C ILE A 415 -12.20 -18.33 7.55
N GLY A 416 -11.87 -17.05 7.67
CA GLY A 416 -11.78 -16.36 8.95
C GLY A 416 -10.60 -16.84 9.81
N SER A 417 -10.69 -16.59 11.11
CA SER A 417 -9.66 -16.94 12.10
C SER A 417 -9.37 -18.44 12.15
N GLN A 418 -10.32 -19.28 11.69
CA GLN A 418 -10.15 -20.72 11.67
C GLN A 418 -8.98 -21.17 10.77
N GLY A 419 -8.63 -20.39 9.75
CA GLY A 419 -7.57 -20.76 8.79
C GLY A 419 -6.21 -21.04 9.44
N ILE A 420 -5.90 -20.38 10.55
CA ILE A 420 -4.61 -20.50 11.24
C ILE A 420 -4.69 -21.20 12.60
N VAL A 421 -5.88 -21.33 13.19
CA VAL A 421 -6.04 -21.78 14.59
C VAL A 421 -5.45 -23.16 14.85
N GLN A 422 -5.53 -24.08 13.89
CA GLN A 422 -4.85 -25.37 14.03
C GLN A 422 -3.33 -25.26 14.00
N GLY A 423 -2.75 -24.44 13.11
CA GLY A 423 -1.29 -24.26 13.07
C GLY A 423 -0.76 -23.69 14.38
N THR A 424 -1.51 -22.77 14.99
CA THR A 424 -1.21 -22.22 16.31
C THR A 424 -1.40 -23.22 17.44
N TYR A 425 -2.45 -24.04 17.36
CA TYR A 425 -2.66 -25.15 18.28
C TYR A 425 -1.52 -26.17 18.21
N GLU A 426 -1.12 -26.63 17.02
CA GLU A 426 -0.01 -27.57 16.84
C GLU A 426 1.32 -26.97 17.32
N THR A 427 1.54 -25.68 17.11
CA THR A 427 2.72 -24.98 17.65
C THR A 427 2.76 -25.05 19.17
N PHE A 428 1.67 -24.69 19.85
CA PHE A 428 1.62 -24.71 21.31
C PHE A 428 1.64 -26.12 21.89
N VAL A 429 1.00 -27.09 21.24
CA VAL A 429 1.08 -28.50 21.64
C VAL A 429 2.53 -29.00 21.57
N GLU A 430 3.24 -28.69 20.49
CA GLU A 430 4.63 -29.11 20.33
C GLU A 430 5.56 -28.38 21.32
N MET A 431 5.35 -27.09 21.55
CA MET A 431 6.02 -26.35 22.64
C MET A 431 5.77 -27.02 24.00
N GLY A 432 4.54 -27.45 24.27
CA GLY A 432 4.17 -28.22 25.46
C GLY A 432 4.97 -29.51 25.60
N ARG A 433 5.15 -30.26 24.50
CA ARG A 433 5.96 -31.50 24.47
C ARG A 433 7.43 -31.24 24.74
N GLN A 434 8.02 -30.24 24.10
CA GLN A 434 9.45 -29.96 24.21
C GLN A 434 9.84 -29.33 25.55
N HIS A 435 9.00 -28.45 26.11
CA HIS A 435 9.37 -27.64 27.29
C HIS A 435 8.64 -28.02 28.59
N PHE A 436 7.48 -28.67 28.50
CA PHE A 436 6.58 -28.88 29.65
C PHE A 436 6.08 -30.32 29.81
N GLY A 437 6.79 -31.30 29.24
CA GLY A 437 6.45 -32.72 29.38
C GLY A 437 5.13 -33.12 28.71
N GLY A 438 4.67 -32.33 27.73
CA GLY A 438 3.48 -32.61 26.92
C GLY A 438 2.18 -32.00 27.42
N SER A 439 2.16 -31.33 28.59
CA SER A 439 0.96 -30.69 29.12
C SER A 439 1.21 -29.22 29.43
N LEU A 440 0.29 -28.36 28.97
CA LEU A 440 0.28 -26.94 29.28
C LEU A 440 -0.71 -26.56 30.39
N MET A 441 -1.28 -27.55 31.10
CA MET A 441 -2.21 -27.26 32.19
C MET A 441 -1.53 -26.47 33.31
N GLY A 442 -2.19 -25.40 33.77
CA GLY A 442 -1.64 -24.48 34.77
C GLY A 442 -0.51 -23.58 34.24
N ARG A 443 -0.30 -23.55 32.92
CA ARG A 443 0.64 -22.64 32.24
C ARG A 443 -0.11 -21.48 31.61
N TRP A 444 0.60 -20.39 31.34
CA TRP A 444 0.05 -19.30 30.54
C TRP A 444 1.05 -18.69 29.54
N ILE A 445 0.53 -18.28 28.40
CA ILE A 445 1.28 -17.74 27.27
C ILE A 445 1.02 -16.23 27.17
N LEU A 446 2.08 -15.44 27.01
CA LEU A 446 2.00 -14.02 26.67
C LEU A 446 2.14 -13.84 25.16
N THR A 447 1.20 -13.12 24.55
CA THR A 447 1.26 -12.74 23.14
C THR A 447 0.67 -11.34 22.90
N ALA A 448 0.71 -10.86 21.66
CA ALA A 448 0.06 -9.66 21.20
C ALA A 448 -0.50 -9.79 19.77
N GLY A 449 -1.44 -8.90 19.45
CA GLY A 449 -2.15 -8.84 18.18
C GLY A 449 -3.38 -9.75 18.13
N LEU A 450 -4.57 -9.15 18.08
CA LEU A 450 -5.86 -9.82 17.96
C LEU A 450 -6.56 -9.46 16.63
N GLY A 451 -5.79 -9.40 15.53
CA GLY A 451 -6.33 -9.27 14.17
C GLY A 451 -6.92 -10.57 13.63
N GLY A 452 -7.19 -10.65 12.32
CA GLY A 452 -7.79 -11.82 11.66
C GLY A 452 -7.08 -13.14 11.98
N MET A 453 -5.75 -13.15 11.91
CA MET A 453 -4.92 -14.32 12.25
C MET A 453 -4.53 -14.34 13.73
N GLY A 454 -4.10 -13.18 14.26
CA GLY A 454 -3.75 -12.96 15.68
C GLY A 454 -4.82 -13.40 16.68
N GLY A 455 -6.08 -13.23 16.31
CA GLY A 455 -7.23 -13.62 17.11
C GLY A 455 -7.38 -15.12 17.32
N ALA A 456 -6.63 -15.96 16.58
CA ALA A 456 -6.64 -17.41 16.78
C ALA A 456 -5.76 -17.86 17.97
N GLN A 457 -4.78 -17.04 18.38
CA GLN A 457 -3.83 -17.39 19.45
C GLN A 457 -4.50 -17.73 20.79
N PRO A 458 -5.50 -16.96 21.27
CA PRO A 458 -6.07 -17.21 22.58
C PRO A 458 -6.86 -18.54 22.61
N LEU A 459 -7.67 -18.80 21.59
CA LEU A 459 -8.38 -20.07 21.46
C LEU A 459 -7.43 -21.27 21.30
N ALA A 460 -6.39 -21.14 20.47
CA ALA A 460 -5.40 -22.19 20.28
C ALA A 460 -4.67 -22.55 21.57
N ALA A 461 -4.28 -21.55 22.38
CA ALA A 461 -3.65 -21.77 23.67
C ALA A 461 -4.58 -22.52 24.63
N VAL A 462 -5.85 -22.11 24.71
CA VAL A 462 -6.86 -22.74 25.56
C VAL A 462 -7.14 -24.18 25.12
N MET A 463 -7.22 -24.45 23.82
CA MET A 463 -7.37 -25.82 23.27
C MET A 463 -6.13 -26.67 23.56
N ALA A 464 -4.93 -26.09 23.57
CA ALA A 464 -3.69 -26.77 23.95
C ALA A 464 -3.54 -26.97 25.47
N GLY A 465 -4.40 -26.34 26.28
CA GLY A 465 -4.46 -26.47 27.72
C GLY A 465 -3.80 -25.33 28.52
N ALA A 466 -3.26 -24.30 27.85
CA ALA A 466 -2.69 -23.10 28.49
C ALA A 466 -3.73 -21.98 28.61
N SER A 467 -3.58 -21.15 29.64
CA SER A 467 -4.17 -19.81 29.63
C SER A 467 -3.40 -18.90 28.67
N CYS A 468 -4.00 -17.79 28.24
CA CYS A 468 -3.37 -16.83 27.33
C CYS A 468 -3.68 -15.40 27.73
N ILE A 469 -2.67 -14.53 27.76
CA ILE A 469 -2.84 -13.08 27.82
C ILE A 469 -2.38 -12.51 26.47
N ALA A 470 -3.30 -11.94 25.71
CA ALA A 470 -3.05 -11.35 24.41
C ALA A 470 -3.23 -9.83 24.45
N VAL A 471 -2.15 -9.08 24.26
CA VAL A 471 -2.17 -7.61 24.24
C VAL A 471 -2.71 -7.10 22.90
N GLU A 472 -3.68 -6.20 22.92
CA GLU A 472 -4.25 -5.58 21.71
C GLU A 472 -4.53 -4.09 21.93
N CYS A 473 -4.16 -3.26 20.96
CA CYS A 473 -4.26 -1.81 21.04
C CYS A 473 -5.63 -1.26 20.61
N GLN A 474 -6.39 -2.00 19.80
CA GLN A 474 -7.69 -1.61 19.26
C GLN A 474 -8.83 -2.31 20.03
N PRO A 475 -9.66 -1.59 20.79
CA PRO A 475 -10.79 -2.18 21.52
C PRO A 475 -11.75 -2.98 20.63
N SER A 476 -11.99 -2.50 19.41
CA SER A 476 -12.88 -3.17 18.43
C SER A 476 -12.38 -4.55 18.01
N ARG A 477 -11.06 -4.78 18.02
CA ARG A 477 -10.47 -6.09 17.71
C ARG A 477 -10.68 -7.07 18.86
N ILE A 478 -10.57 -6.63 20.11
CA ILE A 478 -10.92 -7.43 21.30
C ILE A 478 -12.41 -7.82 21.25
N GLU A 479 -13.30 -6.85 21.02
CA GLU A 479 -14.75 -7.07 20.94
C GLU A 479 -15.11 -8.12 19.87
N MET A 480 -14.48 -8.04 18.69
CA MET A 480 -14.69 -9.02 17.62
C MET A 480 -14.31 -10.45 18.04
N ARG A 481 -13.25 -10.62 18.84
CA ARG A 481 -12.78 -11.96 19.26
C ARG A 481 -13.65 -12.53 20.38
N LEU A 482 -14.15 -11.69 21.27
CA LEU A 482 -15.19 -12.07 22.24
C LEU A 482 -16.45 -12.53 21.51
N LYS A 483 -16.93 -11.73 20.55
CA LYS A 483 -18.16 -12.03 19.77
C LYS A 483 -18.06 -13.35 19.00
N THR A 484 -16.88 -13.66 18.46
CA THR A 484 -16.66 -14.86 17.65
C THR A 484 -16.31 -16.10 18.48
N GLY A 485 -16.16 -15.98 19.81
CA GLY A 485 -15.80 -17.09 20.70
C GLY A 485 -14.31 -17.46 20.68
N TYR A 486 -13.46 -16.62 20.10
CA TYR A 486 -12.01 -16.80 20.04
C TYR A 486 -11.27 -16.24 21.25
N LEU A 487 -11.97 -15.51 22.12
CA LEU A 487 -11.48 -14.93 23.37
C LEU A 487 -12.54 -15.07 24.46
N ASP A 488 -12.12 -15.41 25.69
CA ASP A 488 -13.05 -15.63 26.80
C ASP A 488 -13.33 -14.35 27.61
N ARG A 489 -12.29 -13.56 27.90
CA ARG A 489 -12.35 -12.40 28.80
C ARG A 489 -11.53 -11.24 28.25
N GLN A 490 -11.81 -10.04 28.75
CA GLN A 490 -11.00 -8.85 28.52
C GLN A 490 -10.54 -8.27 29.86
N ALA A 491 -9.42 -7.55 29.83
CA ALA A 491 -8.86 -6.82 30.97
C ALA A 491 -8.32 -5.46 30.50
N ALA A 492 -8.38 -4.46 31.37
CA ALA A 492 -7.84 -3.13 31.12
C ALA A 492 -6.45 -2.90 31.75
N THR A 493 -6.03 -3.80 32.64
CA THR A 493 -4.76 -3.69 33.37
C THR A 493 -4.06 -5.04 33.48
N ILE A 494 -2.74 -5.02 33.69
CA ILE A 494 -1.94 -6.23 33.90
C ILE A 494 -2.46 -7.00 35.13
N GLU A 495 -2.79 -6.28 36.20
CA GLU A 495 -3.28 -6.84 37.46
C GLU A 495 -4.60 -7.60 37.27
N GLU A 496 -5.54 -7.00 36.54
CA GLU A 496 -6.82 -7.65 36.22
C GLU A 496 -6.60 -8.90 35.35
N ALA A 497 -5.73 -8.82 34.35
CA ALA A 497 -5.43 -9.95 33.48
C ALA A 497 -4.82 -11.13 34.25
N LEU A 498 -3.85 -10.85 35.13
CA LEU A 498 -3.23 -11.87 35.98
C LEU A 498 -4.22 -12.47 36.98
N ALA A 499 -5.08 -11.66 37.61
CA ALA A 499 -6.10 -12.15 38.54
C ALA A 499 -7.08 -13.13 37.86
N ILE A 500 -7.47 -12.86 36.61
CA ILE A 500 -8.33 -13.77 35.82
C ILE A 500 -7.60 -15.10 35.54
N VAL A 501 -6.31 -15.06 35.19
CA VAL A 501 -5.51 -16.27 34.95
C VAL A 501 -5.35 -17.09 36.23
N GLU A 502 -5.05 -16.44 37.35
CA GLU A 502 -4.92 -17.09 38.67
C GLU A 502 -6.24 -17.75 39.11
N GLU A 503 -7.38 -17.09 38.94
CA GLU A 503 -8.71 -17.64 39.23
C GLU A 503 -8.98 -18.90 38.39
N ALA A 504 -8.69 -18.86 37.09
CA ALA A 504 -8.90 -19.99 36.19
C ALA A 504 -7.98 -21.16 36.51
N HIS A 505 -6.71 -20.91 36.80
CA HIS A 505 -5.75 -21.93 37.23
C HIS A 505 -6.16 -22.58 38.55
N ALA A 506 -6.64 -21.80 39.53
CA ALA A 506 -7.18 -22.33 40.78
C ALA A 506 -8.41 -23.23 40.55
N ALA A 507 -9.20 -22.95 39.51
CA ALA A 507 -10.32 -23.79 39.08
C ALA A 507 -9.92 -24.97 38.17
N GLY A 508 -8.62 -25.15 37.88
CA GLY A 508 -8.11 -26.23 37.03
C GLY A 508 -8.50 -26.09 35.56
N LYS A 509 -8.67 -24.86 35.06
CA LYS A 509 -9.09 -24.58 33.68
C LYS A 509 -8.20 -23.53 33.01
N PRO A 510 -7.92 -23.67 31.70
CA PRO A 510 -7.33 -22.58 30.92
C PRO A 510 -8.35 -21.47 30.63
N VAL A 511 -7.86 -20.24 30.51
CA VAL A 511 -8.65 -19.06 30.11
C VAL A 511 -7.85 -18.16 29.17
N SER A 512 -8.53 -17.53 28.22
CA SER A 512 -7.94 -16.50 27.36
C SER A 512 -8.40 -15.08 27.74
N VAL A 513 -7.45 -14.15 27.81
CA VAL A 513 -7.66 -12.76 28.24
C VAL A 513 -7.07 -11.78 27.24
N GLY A 514 -7.90 -10.89 26.70
CA GLY A 514 -7.47 -9.78 25.85
C GLY A 514 -7.14 -8.58 26.73
N LEU A 515 -5.88 -8.17 26.75
CA LEU A 515 -5.40 -7.03 27.53
C LEU A 515 -5.33 -5.80 26.63
N LEU A 516 -6.16 -4.80 26.90
CA LEU A 516 -6.13 -3.54 26.15
C LEU A 516 -4.83 -2.78 26.46
N GLY A 517 -3.99 -2.57 25.44
CA GLY A 517 -2.71 -1.86 25.61
C GLY A 517 -1.80 -1.92 24.38
N ASN A 518 -0.65 -1.26 24.46
CA ASN A 518 0.40 -1.36 23.44
C ASN A 518 1.44 -2.40 23.89
N ALA A 519 1.74 -3.38 23.05
CA ALA A 519 2.73 -4.42 23.38
C ALA A 519 4.14 -3.86 23.63
N ALA A 520 4.53 -2.78 22.94
CA ALA A 520 5.80 -2.08 23.17
C ALA A 520 5.88 -1.37 24.54
N ASP A 521 4.76 -1.31 25.29
CA ASP A 521 4.69 -0.79 26.65
C ASP A 521 4.53 -1.94 27.67
N ILE A 522 3.54 -2.81 27.43
CA ILE A 522 3.16 -3.89 28.34
C ILE A 522 4.27 -4.95 28.51
N TYR A 523 4.96 -5.34 27.43
CA TYR A 523 6.01 -6.38 27.53
C TYR A 523 7.20 -5.88 28.36
N PRO A 524 7.80 -4.70 28.09
CA PRO A 524 8.82 -4.13 28.96
C PRO A 524 8.36 -3.93 30.42
N GLU A 525 7.10 -3.53 30.63
CA GLU A 525 6.53 -3.39 31.97
C GLU A 525 6.53 -4.74 32.73
N MET A 526 6.07 -5.80 32.08
CA MET A 526 6.05 -7.15 32.68
C MET A 526 7.46 -7.65 33.02
N VAL A 527 8.44 -7.43 32.12
CA VAL A 527 9.85 -7.74 32.39
C VAL A 527 10.35 -6.97 33.62
N ARG A 528 10.10 -5.66 33.70
CA ARG A 528 10.57 -4.81 34.80
C ARG A 528 9.99 -5.21 36.16
N ARG A 529 8.73 -5.68 36.17
CA ARG A 529 8.05 -6.18 37.36
C ARG A 529 8.43 -7.62 37.73
N GLY A 530 9.23 -8.31 36.91
CA GLY A 530 9.59 -9.70 37.12
C GLY A 530 8.42 -10.67 36.96
N ILE A 531 7.39 -10.29 36.19
CA ILE A 531 6.26 -11.18 35.84
C ILE A 531 6.78 -12.20 34.84
N ARG A 532 6.53 -13.49 35.09
CA ARG A 532 7.09 -14.58 34.27
C ARG A 532 5.97 -15.39 33.60
N PRO A 533 5.68 -15.14 32.31
CA PRO A 533 4.91 -16.08 31.51
C PRO A 533 5.66 -17.41 31.35
N ASP A 534 4.92 -18.48 31.05
CA ASP A 534 5.55 -19.78 30.74
C ASP A 534 6.04 -19.82 29.29
N ALA A 535 5.46 -19.04 28.38
CA ALA A 535 5.97 -18.84 27.02
C ALA A 535 5.60 -17.46 26.47
N VAL A 536 6.40 -16.96 25.52
CA VAL A 536 6.19 -15.66 24.88
C VAL A 536 6.23 -15.78 23.36
N THR A 537 5.33 -15.07 22.69
CA THR A 537 5.34 -14.91 21.24
C THR A 537 4.73 -13.56 20.84
N ASP A 538 4.62 -13.28 19.55
CA ASP A 538 3.95 -12.08 19.01
C ASP A 538 3.29 -12.36 17.65
N GLN A 539 2.12 -11.76 17.42
CA GLN A 539 1.45 -11.77 16.11
C GLN A 539 0.82 -10.41 15.76
N THR A 540 1.41 -9.30 16.23
CA THR A 540 1.12 -7.98 15.66
C THR A 540 1.44 -7.98 14.15
N SER A 541 0.90 -7.01 13.39
CA SER A 541 1.18 -6.93 11.95
C SER A 541 2.50 -6.19 11.68
N ALA A 542 3.60 -6.67 12.27
CA ALA A 542 4.93 -6.06 12.16
C ALA A 542 5.48 -6.04 10.72
N HIS A 543 4.97 -6.91 9.85
CA HIS A 543 5.36 -7.01 8.43
C HIS A 543 4.99 -5.79 7.59
N ASP A 544 4.11 -4.94 8.10
CA ASP A 544 3.70 -3.66 7.50
C ASP A 544 3.79 -2.56 8.58
N PRO A 545 4.99 -1.98 8.80
CA PRO A 545 5.21 -1.01 9.87
C PRO A 545 4.26 0.18 9.82
N ARG A 546 3.84 0.61 8.62
CA ARG A 546 2.96 1.77 8.45
C ARG A 546 1.55 1.48 8.91
N ASN A 547 0.99 0.34 8.51
CA ASN A 547 -0.44 0.05 8.70
C ASN A 547 -0.74 -0.97 9.80
N GLY A 548 0.28 -1.67 10.31
CA GLY A 548 0.09 -2.86 11.13
C GLY A 548 0.56 -2.77 12.58
N TYR A 549 1.34 -1.75 12.96
CA TYR A 549 1.92 -1.62 14.29
C TYR A 549 1.77 -0.20 14.86
N LEU A 550 1.05 -0.08 15.98
CA LEU A 550 0.84 1.20 16.66
C LEU A 550 2.14 1.66 17.36
N PRO A 551 2.71 2.83 17.01
CA PRO A 551 3.90 3.34 17.69
C PRO A 551 3.68 3.58 19.19
N LEU A 552 4.73 3.39 19.98
CA LEU A 552 4.72 3.62 21.42
C LEU A 552 4.36 5.07 21.75
N GLY A 553 3.41 5.26 22.68
CA GLY A 553 2.95 6.57 23.13
C GLY A 553 1.95 7.26 22.20
N TRP A 554 1.56 6.64 21.08
CA TRP A 554 0.59 7.21 20.15
C TRP A 554 -0.82 6.71 20.46
N SER A 555 -1.83 7.56 20.21
CA SER A 555 -3.23 7.14 20.16
C SER A 555 -3.59 6.57 18.79
N LEU A 556 -4.69 5.81 18.71
CA LEU A 556 -5.23 5.31 17.44
C LEU A 556 -5.56 6.47 16.47
N ASP A 557 -6.19 7.54 16.97
CA ASP A 557 -6.52 8.73 16.17
C ASP A 557 -5.28 9.47 15.64
N GLN A 558 -4.19 9.48 16.41
CA GLN A 558 -2.92 10.01 15.94
C GLN A 558 -2.35 9.12 14.85
N TRP A 559 -2.31 7.80 15.07
CA TRP A 559 -1.81 6.84 14.10
C TRP A 559 -2.57 6.93 12.78
N ASP A 560 -3.90 6.97 12.81
CA ASP A 560 -4.76 7.08 11.64
C ASP A 560 -4.48 8.36 10.83
N ARG A 561 -4.38 9.52 11.49
CA ARG A 561 -4.08 10.79 10.81
C ARG A 561 -2.67 10.78 10.20
N MET A 562 -1.67 10.34 10.96
CA MET A 562 -0.27 10.35 10.56
C MET A 562 0.01 9.37 9.40
N ARG A 563 -0.72 8.25 9.31
CA ARG A 563 -0.62 7.34 8.16
C ARG A 563 -0.96 8.02 6.83
N ALA A 564 -1.87 8.99 6.85
CA ALA A 564 -2.24 9.77 5.68
C ALA A 564 -1.29 10.94 5.41
N SER A 565 -0.89 11.69 6.45
CA SER A 565 -0.10 12.92 6.28
C SER A 565 1.41 12.69 6.19
N GLU A 566 1.95 11.77 7.00
CA GLU A 566 3.40 11.58 7.20
C GLU A 566 3.77 10.07 7.31
N PRO A 567 3.51 9.25 6.27
CA PRO A 567 3.63 7.80 6.33
C PRO A 567 5.06 7.31 6.64
N GLU A 568 6.10 8.06 6.26
CA GLU A 568 7.49 7.72 6.58
C GLU A 568 7.81 7.92 8.07
N ALA A 569 7.22 8.94 8.70
CA ALA A 569 7.36 9.16 10.13
C ALA A 569 6.67 8.04 10.93
N VAL A 570 5.53 7.54 10.45
CA VAL A 570 4.85 6.37 11.04
C VAL A 570 5.72 5.13 10.94
N ASP A 571 6.27 4.83 9.75
CA ASP A 571 7.13 3.68 9.50
C ASP A 571 8.30 3.64 10.51
N LYS A 572 9.03 4.76 10.61
CA LYS A 572 10.15 4.93 11.52
C LYS A 572 9.74 4.76 12.99
N ALA A 573 8.64 5.40 13.40
CA ALA A 573 8.16 5.32 14.78
C ALA A 573 7.69 3.90 15.16
N ALA A 574 7.04 3.20 14.24
CA ALA A 574 6.60 1.82 14.41
C ALA A 574 7.79 0.88 14.57
N ARG A 575 8.79 0.95 13.68
CA ARG A 575 10.01 0.12 13.76
C ARG A 575 10.78 0.34 15.06
N ALA A 576 10.97 1.60 15.46
CA ALA A 576 11.60 1.92 16.74
C ALA A 576 10.84 1.30 17.93
N SER A 577 9.51 1.23 17.85
CA SER A 577 8.67 0.60 18.88
C SER A 577 8.76 -0.93 18.85
N MET A 578 8.86 -1.55 17.67
CA MET A 578 9.12 -2.99 17.52
C MET A 578 10.48 -3.36 18.14
N ALA A 579 11.51 -2.52 17.98
CA ALA A 579 12.80 -2.74 18.60
C ALA A 579 12.71 -2.75 20.15
N VAL A 580 11.87 -1.91 20.75
CA VAL A 580 11.60 -1.95 22.20
C VAL A 580 10.88 -3.24 22.60
N HIS A 581 9.86 -3.64 21.84
CA HIS A 581 9.12 -4.87 22.07
C HIS A 581 10.02 -6.11 21.98
N VAL A 582 10.86 -6.23 20.94
CA VAL A 582 11.78 -7.36 20.76
C VAL A 582 12.84 -7.41 21.86
N ARG A 583 13.34 -6.26 22.35
CA ARG A 583 14.24 -6.27 23.53
C ARG A 583 13.59 -6.90 24.76
N ALA A 584 12.30 -6.63 25.00
CA ALA A 584 11.58 -7.29 26.09
C ALA A 584 11.39 -8.80 25.85
N MET A 585 11.12 -9.22 24.60
CA MET A 585 11.10 -10.65 24.24
C MET A 585 12.46 -11.32 24.49
N LEU A 586 13.57 -10.65 24.14
CA LEU A 586 14.92 -11.12 24.44
C LEU A 586 15.21 -11.18 25.94
N ASP A 587 14.70 -10.23 26.72
CA ASP A 587 14.84 -10.26 28.19
C ASP A 587 14.10 -11.47 28.79
N PHE A 588 12.90 -11.80 28.30
CA PHE A 588 12.23 -13.06 28.68
C PHE A 588 13.02 -14.29 28.25
N HIS A 589 13.58 -14.29 27.04
CA HIS A 589 14.42 -15.38 26.55
C HIS A 589 15.66 -15.60 27.44
N LYS A 590 16.32 -14.52 27.86
CA LYS A 590 17.48 -14.55 28.78
C LYS A 590 17.11 -15.09 30.17
N LEU A 591 15.84 -15.03 30.56
CA LEU A 591 15.31 -15.68 31.77
C LEU A 591 15.02 -17.19 31.57
N GLY A 592 15.32 -17.76 30.40
CA GLY A 592 15.06 -19.16 30.08
C GLY A 592 13.60 -19.47 29.75
N ILE A 593 12.79 -18.45 29.46
CA ILE A 593 11.40 -18.65 29.00
C ILE A 593 11.43 -19.00 27.51
N PRO A 594 10.69 -20.02 27.05
CA PRO A 594 10.47 -20.27 25.62
C PRO A 594 9.88 -19.03 24.93
N VAL A 595 10.67 -18.44 24.03
CA VAL A 595 10.26 -17.30 23.20
C VAL A 595 10.39 -17.70 21.75
N VAL A 596 9.38 -17.40 20.94
CA VAL A 596 9.40 -17.67 19.50
C VAL A 596 8.80 -16.52 18.70
N ASP A 597 9.30 -16.35 17.49
CA ASP A 597 8.67 -15.50 16.47
C ASP A 597 7.57 -16.28 15.76
N TYR A 598 6.39 -15.67 15.61
CA TYR A 598 5.22 -16.29 15.00
C TYR A 598 4.95 -15.81 13.57
N GLY A 599 6.01 -15.46 12.85
CA GLY A 599 5.97 -15.31 11.41
C GLY A 599 5.43 -13.99 10.90
N ASN A 600 5.64 -12.91 11.66
CA ASN A 600 5.27 -11.54 11.30
C ASN A 600 6.49 -10.64 11.01
N ASN A 601 7.70 -11.20 11.00
CA ASN A 601 8.96 -10.52 10.68
C ASN A 601 9.42 -9.49 11.72
N ILE A 602 8.89 -9.50 12.96
CA ILE A 602 9.22 -8.51 13.99
C ILE A 602 10.72 -8.50 14.34
N ARG A 603 11.37 -9.67 14.34
CA ARG A 603 12.83 -9.79 14.57
C ARG A 603 13.65 -9.00 13.54
N GLN A 604 13.28 -9.10 12.26
CA GLN A 604 13.94 -8.37 11.18
C GLN A 604 13.76 -6.86 11.33
N MET A 605 12.54 -6.41 11.67
CA MET A 605 12.28 -4.99 11.88
C MET A 605 13.10 -4.42 13.04
N ALA A 606 13.23 -5.18 14.14
CA ALA A 606 14.08 -4.80 15.27
C ALA A 606 15.58 -4.85 14.93
N PHE A 607 16.01 -5.83 14.13
CA PHE A 607 17.39 -5.94 13.66
C PHE A 607 17.81 -4.73 12.82
N GLU A 608 16.94 -4.29 11.90
CA GLU A 608 17.15 -3.09 11.08
C GLU A 608 17.24 -1.80 11.93
N GLU A 609 16.66 -1.80 13.13
CA GLU A 609 16.75 -0.72 14.14
C GLU A 609 17.91 -0.94 15.16
N GLY A 610 18.84 -1.84 14.86
CA GLY A 610 20.07 -2.03 15.63
C GLY A 610 19.98 -3.00 16.82
N VAL A 611 18.91 -3.80 16.94
CA VAL A 611 18.86 -4.92 17.89
C VAL A 611 19.62 -6.11 17.29
N THR A 612 20.95 -6.13 17.45
CA THR A 612 21.83 -7.09 16.78
C THR A 612 21.61 -8.54 17.21
N ASP A 613 21.05 -8.76 18.40
CA ASP A 613 20.67 -10.06 18.97
C ASP A 613 19.20 -10.42 18.71
N ALA A 614 18.49 -9.72 17.80
CA ALA A 614 17.05 -9.94 17.55
C ALA A 614 16.69 -11.37 17.09
N PHE A 615 17.64 -12.11 16.51
CA PHE A 615 17.45 -13.48 16.04
C PHE A 615 17.89 -14.55 17.05
N ASP A 616 18.22 -14.18 18.30
CA ASP A 616 18.61 -15.14 19.34
C ASP A 616 17.46 -16.09 19.73
N PHE A 617 16.20 -15.70 19.50
CA PHE A 617 15.05 -16.60 19.60
C PHE A 617 14.56 -17.04 18.20
N PRO A 618 14.17 -18.32 18.04
CA PRO A 618 13.88 -18.90 16.73
C PRO A 618 12.48 -18.55 16.22
N GLY A 619 12.27 -18.72 14.91
CA GLY A 619 10.93 -18.81 14.34
C GLY A 619 10.22 -20.09 14.75
N PHE A 620 8.89 -20.06 14.83
CA PHE A 620 8.09 -21.22 15.22
C PHE A 620 8.22 -22.42 14.27
N VAL A 621 8.55 -22.19 12.99
CA VAL A 621 8.69 -23.29 12.02
C VAL A 621 9.92 -24.14 12.26
N PRO A 622 11.15 -23.59 12.30
CA PRO A 622 12.31 -24.39 12.67
C PRO A 622 12.20 -25.00 14.07
N ALA A 623 11.56 -24.31 15.02
CA ALA A 623 11.41 -24.80 16.39
C ALA A 623 10.41 -25.97 16.52
N TYR A 624 9.26 -25.91 15.85
CA TYR A 624 8.12 -26.79 16.16
C TYR A 624 7.44 -27.43 14.94
N ILE A 625 7.29 -26.70 13.82
CA ILE A 625 6.42 -27.15 12.72
C ILE A 625 7.14 -27.95 11.63
N ARG A 626 8.43 -27.73 11.40
CA ARG A 626 9.15 -28.37 10.28
C ARG A 626 9.05 -29.91 10.22
N PRO A 627 9.04 -30.67 11.34
CA PRO A 627 8.83 -32.12 11.30
C PRO A 627 7.48 -32.52 10.68
N LEU A 628 6.45 -31.69 10.79
CA LEU A 628 5.16 -31.89 10.11
C LEU A 628 5.32 -31.67 8.60
N PHE A 629 6.00 -30.60 8.18
CA PHE A 629 6.26 -30.32 6.78
C PHE A 629 7.09 -31.40 6.08
N CYS A 630 8.02 -32.04 6.79
CA CYS A 630 8.78 -33.17 6.25
C CYS A 630 7.89 -34.34 5.81
N ARG A 631 6.65 -34.45 6.33
CA ARG A 631 5.67 -35.47 5.94
C ARG A 631 4.54 -34.93 5.06
N GLY A 632 4.71 -33.72 4.51
CA GLY A 632 3.70 -33.02 3.72
C GLY A 632 2.48 -32.55 4.54
N VAL A 633 2.53 -32.61 5.87
CA VAL A 633 1.44 -32.18 6.75
C VAL A 633 1.43 -30.66 6.82
N GLY A 634 0.28 -30.05 6.60
CA GLY A 634 0.13 -28.59 6.62
C GLY A 634 -1.34 -28.16 6.65
N PRO A 635 -1.65 -26.86 6.48
CA PRO A 635 -2.98 -26.28 6.73
C PRO A 635 -4.02 -26.58 5.64
N PHE A 636 -4.24 -27.86 5.39
CA PHE A 636 -5.29 -28.38 4.53
C PHE A 636 -6.67 -27.99 5.06
N ARG A 637 -7.53 -27.47 4.19
CA ARG A 637 -8.85 -26.97 4.55
C ARG A 637 -9.87 -27.24 3.46
N TRP A 638 -11.14 -27.24 3.85
CA TRP A 638 -12.24 -27.30 2.90
C TRP A 638 -13.42 -26.42 3.31
N VAL A 639 -14.26 -26.10 2.34
CA VAL A 639 -15.40 -25.18 2.46
C VAL A 639 -16.63 -25.79 1.79
N ALA A 640 -17.75 -25.79 2.50
CA ALA A 640 -19.03 -26.26 1.99
C ALA A 640 -19.74 -25.15 1.22
N LEU A 641 -19.78 -25.26 -0.13
CA LEU A 641 -20.43 -24.24 -0.96
C LEU A 641 -21.94 -24.17 -0.76
N SER A 642 -22.55 -25.22 -0.21
CA SER A 642 -23.96 -25.22 0.19
C SER A 642 -24.26 -24.12 1.20
N GLY A 643 -23.27 -23.74 2.02
CA GLY A 643 -23.48 -22.90 3.19
C GLY A 643 -24.04 -23.64 4.41
N ASP A 644 -24.20 -24.95 4.31
CA ASP A 644 -24.83 -25.74 5.36
C ASP A 644 -23.76 -26.35 6.29
N PRO A 645 -23.82 -26.08 7.60
CA PRO A 645 -22.83 -26.62 8.55
C PRO A 645 -22.86 -28.14 8.65
N GLU A 646 -23.99 -28.80 8.32
CA GLU A 646 -24.08 -30.26 8.35
C GLU A 646 -23.16 -30.93 7.33
N ASP A 647 -22.85 -30.26 6.22
CA ASP A 647 -21.87 -30.78 5.27
C ASP A 647 -20.48 -30.86 5.92
N ILE A 648 -20.10 -29.86 6.73
CA ILE A 648 -18.84 -29.91 7.47
C ILE A 648 -18.86 -31.01 8.53
N TYR A 649 -19.94 -31.15 9.31
CA TYR A 649 -20.00 -32.20 10.32
C TYR A 649 -19.94 -33.61 9.74
N LYS A 650 -20.52 -33.82 8.55
CA LYS A 650 -20.39 -35.08 7.81
C LYS A 650 -18.96 -35.31 7.34
N THR A 651 -18.28 -34.28 6.84
CA THR A 651 -16.86 -34.40 6.49
C THR A 651 -15.98 -34.65 7.71
N ASP A 652 -16.25 -34.03 8.87
CA ASP A 652 -15.54 -34.29 10.13
C ASP A 652 -15.68 -35.78 10.52
N ALA A 653 -16.89 -36.34 10.42
CA ALA A 653 -17.13 -37.76 10.68
C ALA A 653 -16.40 -38.67 9.67
N LYS A 654 -16.39 -38.30 8.38
CA LYS A 654 -15.67 -39.04 7.33
C LYS A 654 -14.16 -39.04 7.56
N VAL A 655 -13.58 -37.93 8.04
CA VAL A 655 -12.15 -37.88 8.39
C VAL A 655 -11.85 -38.89 9.49
N LYS A 656 -12.69 -38.96 10.54
CA LYS A 656 -12.51 -39.93 11.63
C LYS A 656 -12.62 -41.37 11.16
N GLU A 657 -13.54 -41.65 10.23
CA GLU A 657 -13.70 -42.96 9.61
C GLU A 657 -12.46 -43.40 8.81
N LEU A 658 -11.86 -42.49 8.04
CA LEU A 658 -10.72 -42.79 7.17
C LEU A 658 -9.37 -42.83 7.91
N LEU A 659 -9.30 -42.18 9.08
CA LEU A 659 -8.11 -42.09 9.93
C LEU A 659 -8.44 -42.52 11.37
N PRO A 660 -8.89 -43.77 11.60
CA PRO A 660 -9.47 -44.19 12.88
C PRO A 660 -8.48 -44.18 14.05
N ASP A 661 -7.19 -44.34 13.78
CA ASP A 661 -6.15 -44.44 14.80
C ASP A 661 -5.54 -43.08 15.21
N ASN A 662 -5.88 -41.99 14.51
CA ASN A 662 -5.31 -40.67 14.77
C ASN A 662 -6.07 -39.92 15.88
N LYS A 663 -5.86 -40.34 17.12
CA LYS A 663 -6.52 -39.76 18.31
C LYS A 663 -6.32 -38.25 18.46
N HIS A 664 -5.14 -37.75 18.12
CA HIS A 664 -4.82 -36.31 18.17
C HIS A 664 -5.71 -35.53 17.19
N LEU A 665 -5.84 -36.01 15.95
CA LEU A 665 -6.70 -35.43 14.94
C LEU A 665 -8.19 -35.50 15.32
N HIS A 666 -8.63 -36.60 15.95
CA HIS A 666 -10.01 -36.73 16.40
C HIS A 666 -10.33 -35.72 17.49
N ASN A 667 -9.43 -35.55 18.47
CA ASN A 667 -9.56 -34.55 19.52
C ASN A 667 -9.58 -33.13 18.94
N TRP A 668 -8.73 -32.85 17.94
CA TRP A 668 -8.80 -31.60 17.18
C TRP A 668 -10.20 -31.37 16.59
N LEU A 669 -10.77 -32.36 15.89
CA LEU A 669 -12.09 -32.23 15.27
C LEU A 669 -13.22 -32.06 16.31
N ASP A 670 -13.14 -32.74 17.45
CA ASP A 670 -14.11 -32.59 18.54
C ASP A 670 -14.07 -31.18 19.12
N MET A 671 -12.89 -30.69 19.48
CA MET A 671 -12.73 -29.32 19.98
C MET A 671 -13.10 -28.28 18.92
N ALA A 672 -12.76 -28.52 17.65
CA ALA A 672 -13.11 -27.64 16.54
C ALA A 672 -14.63 -27.55 16.33
N ARG A 673 -15.37 -28.64 16.58
CA ARG A 673 -16.84 -28.63 16.56
C ARG A 673 -17.44 -27.89 17.75
N GLU A 674 -16.86 -28.07 18.94
CA GLU A 674 -17.37 -27.49 20.18
C GLU A 674 -17.04 -26.00 20.35
N ARG A 675 -15.88 -25.56 19.85
CA ARG A 675 -15.30 -24.25 20.19
C ARG A 675 -15.20 -23.28 19.01
N ILE A 676 -15.19 -23.77 17.76
CA ILE A 676 -15.03 -22.90 16.59
C ILE A 676 -16.40 -22.61 15.98
N HIS A 677 -16.81 -21.34 16.04
CA HIS A 677 -17.94 -20.86 15.28
C HIS A 677 -17.56 -20.64 13.81
N PHE A 678 -18.43 -21.07 12.90
CA PHE A 678 -18.23 -20.80 11.47
C PHE A 678 -18.36 -19.29 11.17
N GLN A 679 -17.63 -18.84 10.15
CA GLN A 679 -17.63 -17.46 9.66
C GLN A 679 -17.89 -17.51 8.15
N GLY A 680 -19.00 -16.93 7.67
CA GLY A 680 -19.38 -17.01 6.25
C GLY A 680 -19.81 -18.42 5.83
N LEU A 681 -19.22 -18.97 4.77
CA LEU A 681 -19.42 -20.37 4.39
C LEU A 681 -18.80 -21.30 5.44
N PRO A 682 -19.52 -22.33 5.93
CA PRO A 682 -18.95 -23.34 6.82
C PRO A 682 -17.71 -23.98 6.21
N ALA A 683 -16.65 -23.99 6.99
CA ALA A 683 -15.34 -24.44 6.57
C ALA A 683 -14.64 -25.18 7.71
N ARG A 684 -13.66 -26.01 7.38
CA ARG A 684 -12.84 -26.73 8.36
C ARG A 684 -11.38 -26.66 7.98
N ILE A 685 -10.53 -26.41 8.97
CA ILE A 685 -9.09 -26.64 8.90
C ILE A 685 -8.78 -28.02 9.54
N CYS A 686 -7.92 -28.80 8.89
CA CYS A 686 -7.53 -30.12 9.37
C CYS A 686 -6.15 -30.49 8.80
N TRP A 687 -5.11 -30.43 9.61
CA TRP A 687 -3.74 -30.68 9.16
C TRP A 687 -3.52 -32.17 8.87
N VAL A 688 -3.31 -32.47 7.58
CA VAL A 688 -3.07 -33.82 7.06
C VAL A 688 -1.97 -33.80 6.00
N GLY A 689 -1.27 -34.94 5.87
CA GLY A 689 -0.05 -35.07 5.08
C GLY A 689 -0.20 -35.76 3.73
N LEU A 690 0.96 -36.06 3.14
CA LEU A 690 1.04 -36.81 1.88
C LEU A 690 0.37 -38.19 2.02
N GLY A 691 -0.53 -38.49 1.10
CA GLY A 691 -1.30 -39.73 1.04
C GLY A 691 -2.60 -39.72 1.84
N ASP A 692 -2.84 -38.73 2.71
CA ASP A 692 -4.15 -38.57 3.36
C ASP A 692 -4.99 -37.47 2.70
N ARG A 693 -4.36 -36.41 2.16
CA ARG A 693 -5.07 -35.33 1.46
C ARG A 693 -5.89 -35.85 0.26
N ASP A 694 -5.30 -36.67 -0.58
CA ASP A 694 -5.96 -37.26 -1.75
C ASP A 694 -7.06 -38.25 -1.34
N ARG A 695 -6.82 -39.10 -0.34
CA ARG A 695 -7.85 -40.02 0.21
C ARG A 695 -9.07 -39.25 0.71
N LEU A 696 -8.86 -38.18 1.47
CA LEU A 696 -9.94 -37.32 1.97
C LEU A 696 -10.66 -36.61 0.83
N GLY A 697 -9.93 -36.00 -0.11
CA GLY A 697 -10.55 -35.29 -1.23
C GLY A 697 -11.37 -36.21 -2.15
N LEU A 698 -10.88 -37.42 -2.42
CA LEU A 698 -11.62 -38.43 -3.18
C LEU A 698 -12.90 -38.87 -2.45
N ALA A 699 -12.82 -39.09 -1.13
CA ALA A 699 -13.99 -39.42 -0.33
C ALA A 699 -15.01 -38.28 -0.29
N PHE A 700 -14.58 -37.02 -0.14
CA PHE A 700 -15.49 -35.87 -0.19
C PHE A 700 -16.15 -35.74 -1.56
N ASN A 701 -15.41 -35.95 -2.65
CA ASN A 701 -15.97 -35.97 -4.00
C ASN A 701 -17.03 -37.08 -4.15
N GLU A 702 -16.77 -38.28 -3.63
CA GLU A 702 -17.74 -39.38 -3.63
C GLU A 702 -18.99 -39.03 -2.81
N MET A 703 -18.84 -38.39 -1.65
CA MET A 703 -19.97 -37.94 -0.82
C MET A 703 -20.84 -36.90 -1.53
N VAL A 704 -20.24 -35.99 -2.31
CA VAL A 704 -20.99 -35.06 -3.19
C VAL A 704 -21.73 -35.84 -4.28
N ALA A 705 -21.09 -36.81 -4.93
CA ALA A 705 -21.70 -37.62 -5.98
C ALA A 705 -22.91 -38.43 -5.48
N LYS A 706 -22.87 -38.91 -4.23
CA LYS A 706 -23.96 -39.64 -3.57
C LYS A 706 -25.06 -38.74 -3.01
N GLY A 707 -24.87 -37.42 -3.01
CA GLY A 707 -25.77 -36.48 -2.36
C GLY A 707 -25.76 -36.55 -0.83
N GLU A 708 -24.73 -37.16 -0.24
CA GLU A 708 -24.49 -37.11 1.21
C GLU A 708 -24.14 -35.68 1.64
N LEU A 709 -23.39 -34.97 0.81
CA LEU A 709 -23.14 -33.53 0.92
C LEU A 709 -24.06 -32.76 -0.04
N LYS A 710 -24.60 -31.63 0.42
CA LYS A 710 -25.70 -30.92 -0.29
C LYS A 710 -25.23 -30.17 -1.55
N ALA A 711 -23.97 -29.79 -1.62
CA ALA A 711 -23.36 -29.13 -2.76
C ALA A 711 -21.86 -29.46 -2.83
N PRO A 712 -21.15 -29.06 -3.91
CA PRO A 712 -19.71 -29.25 -4.03
C PRO A 712 -18.89 -28.67 -2.87
N ILE A 713 -17.77 -29.31 -2.61
CA ILE A 713 -16.78 -28.88 -1.61
C ILE A 713 -15.59 -28.25 -2.32
N VAL A 714 -15.15 -27.09 -1.82
CA VAL A 714 -13.86 -26.50 -2.20
C VAL A 714 -12.79 -27.03 -1.27
N ILE A 715 -11.69 -27.54 -1.80
CA ILE A 715 -10.53 -27.99 -1.03
C ILE A 715 -9.33 -27.10 -1.38
N GLY A 716 -8.68 -26.54 -0.37
CA GLY A 716 -7.49 -25.73 -0.54
C GLY A 716 -6.62 -25.72 0.71
N ARG A 717 -5.81 -24.68 0.86
CA ARG A 717 -4.91 -24.48 1.99
C ARG A 717 -4.46 -23.02 2.08
N ASP A 718 -3.74 -22.70 3.16
CA ASP A 718 -2.88 -21.53 3.17
C ASP A 718 -1.72 -21.68 2.16
N HIS A 719 -1.04 -20.58 1.85
CA HIS A 719 0.20 -20.61 1.08
C HIS A 719 1.40 -21.01 1.96
N LEU A 720 1.26 -20.89 3.29
CA LEU A 720 2.10 -21.57 4.26
C LEU A 720 1.82 -23.07 4.17
N ASP A 721 2.68 -23.83 3.49
CA ASP A 721 2.65 -25.28 3.47
C ASP A 721 4.03 -25.82 3.08
N SER A 722 4.26 -27.10 3.33
CA SER A 722 5.53 -27.80 3.17
C SER A 722 6.27 -27.55 1.85
N GLY A 723 5.57 -27.43 0.72
CA GLY A 723 6.18 -27.28 -0.60
C GLY A 723 5.94 -25.94 -1.30
N SER A 724 5.20 -25.03 -0.67
CA SER A 724 4.58 -23.90 -1.38
C SER A 724 5.12 -22.54 -0.98
N VAL A 725 6.21 -22.45 -0.23
CA VAL A 725 6.74 -21.17 0.25
C VAL A 725 8.26 -21.20 0.40
N ALA A 726 8.89 -20.09 0.02
CA ALA A 726 10.24 -19.71 0.41
C ALA A 726 10.14 -18.41 1.21
N SER A 727 10.62 -18.42 2.45
CA SER A 727 10.49 -17.35 3.44
C SER A 727 11.55 -17.51 4.53
N PRO A 728 12.75 -16.91 4.34
CA PRO A 728 13.92 -17.13 5.21
C PRO A 728 13.73 -16.69 6.66
N ASN A 729 12.75 -15.83 6.95
CA ASN A 729 12.45 -15.38 8.30
C ASN A 729 11.24 -16.10 8.92
N ARG A 730 10.75 -17.17 8.27
CA ARG A 730 9.60 -17.95 8.74
C ARG A 730 9.66 -19.42 8.32
N GLU A 731 9.00 -19.83 7.23
CA GLU A 731 8.82 -21.25 6.91
C GLU A 731 10.12 -21.97 6.54
N THR A 732 11.03 -21.26 5.87
CA THR A 732 12.30 -21.81 5.40
C THR A 732 13.48 -21.25 6.18
N GLU A 733 13.24 -20.70 7.37
CA GLU A 733 14.29 -20.20 8.26
C GLU A 733 15.19 -21.34 8.75
N SER A 734 16.51 -21.21 8.60
CA SER A 734 17.48 -22.21 9.03
C SER A 734 17.22 -23.58 8.41
N MET A 735 17.14 -23.68 7.08
CA MET A 735 17.14 -24.97 6.40
C MET A 735 18.46 -25.70 6.69
N ARG A 736 18.41 -27.04 6.81
CA ARG A 736 19.57 -27.86 7.21
C ARG A 736 20.77 -27.70 6.27
N ASP A 737 20.50 -27.46 4.99
CA ASP A 737 21.47 -27.25 3.91
C ASP A 737 21.73 -25.76 3.60
N GLY A 738 21.08 -24.83 4.31
CA GLY A 738 21.16 -23.38 4.06
C GLY A 738 20.35 -22.89 2.85
N SER A 739 19.43 -23.70 2.30
CA SER A 739 18.59 -23.35 1.14
C SER A 739 17.43 -22.38 1.44
N ASP A 740 17.52 -21.61 2.52
CA ASP A 740 16.46 -20.76 3.06
C ASP A 740 15.79 -19.86 2.01
N ALA A 741 16.61 -19.24 1.15
CA ALA A 741 16.17 -18.25 0.16
C ALA A 741 15.84 -18.83 -1.23
N VAL A 742 15.94 -20.14 -1.44
CA VAL A 742 15.69 -20.77 -2.74
C VAL A 742 14.18 -20.75 -3.04
N SER A 743 13.76 -19.90 -3.98
CA SER A 743 12.35 -19.67 -4.32
C SER A 743 11.86 -20.44 -5.55
N ASP A 744 12.67 -21.35 -6.10
CA ASP A 744 12.24 -22.25 -7.19
C ASP A 744 11.08 -23.16 -6.77
N TRP A 745 11.08 -23.62 -5.52
CA TRP A 745 10.08 -24.56 -4.98
C TRP A 745 8.63 -24.06 -5.06
N PRO A 746 8.27 -22.85 -4.57
CA PRO A 746 6.91 -22.34 -4.72
C PRO A 746 6.51 -22.08 -6.18
N LEU A 747 7.46 -21.72 -7.05
CA LEU A 747 7.21 -21.58 -8.50
C LEU A 747 6.85 -22.95 -9.11
N LEU A 748 7.64 -23.97 -8.81
CA LEU A 748 7.40 -25.35 -9.27
C LEU A 748 6.10 -25.92 -8.70
N ASN A 749 5.78 -25.64 -7.43
CA ASN A 749 4.51 -26.04 -6.83
C ASN A 749 3.31 -25.43 -7.57
N ALA A 750 3.36 -24.13 -7.92
CA ALA A 750 2.30 -23.50 -8.71
C ALA A 750 2.17 -24.15 -10.11
N LEU A 751 3.29 -24.29 -10.82
CA LEU A 751 3.33 -24.89 -12.16
C LEU A 751 2.80 -26.33 -12.16
N LEU A 752 3.20 -27.14 -11.17
CA LEU A 752 2.76 -28.52 -11.05
C LEU A 752 1.28 -28.62 -10.67
N ASN A 753 0.77 -27.75 -9.80
CA ASN A 753 -0.66 -27.70 -9.50
C ASN A 753 -1.50 -27.29 -10.71
N THR A 754 -0.99 -26.38 -11.55
CA THR A 754 -1.59 -26.03 -12.85
C THR A 754 -1.62 -27.26 -13.77
N ALA A 755 -0.51 -27.98 -13.91
CA ALA A 755 -0.42 -29.18 -14.74
C ALA A 755 -1.27 -30.35 -14.21
N SER A 756 -1.44 -30.44 -12.88
CA SER A 756 -2.18 -31.51 -12.23
C SER A 756 -3.70 -31.33 -12.34
N GLY A 757 -4.15 -30.09 -12.52
CA GLY A 757 -5.55 -29.73 -12.75
C GLY A 757 -6.27 -29.16 -11.53
N ALA A 758 -5.60 -28.35 -10.72
CA ALA A 758 -6.28 -27.55 -9.71
C ALA A 758 -7.33 -26.62 -10.36
N THR A 759 -8.39 -26.24 -9.64
CA THR A 759 -9.43 -25.34 -10.18
C THR A 759 -8.94 -23.90 -10.26
N TRP A 760 -8.16 -23.43 -9.28
CA TRP A 760 -7.37 -22.22 -9.43
C TRP A 760 -6.02 -22.33 -8.73
N VAL A 761 -5.04 -21.60 -9.27
CA VAL A 761 -3.65 -21.57 -8.78
C VAL A 761 -3.21 -20.12 -8.67
N SER A 762 -2.45 -19.82 -7.62
CA SER A 762 -1.95 -18.47 -7.36
C SER A 762 -0.46 -18.48 -7.03
N LEU A 763 0.24 -17.43 -7.46
CA LEU A 763 1.62 -17.14 -7.08
C LEU A 763 1.71 -15.71 -6.54
N HIS A 764 2.06 -15.60 -5.27
CA HIS A 764 2.07 -14.34 -4.53
C HIS A 764 3.46 -14.06 -3.95
N HIS A 765 3.69 -12.80 -3.62
CA HIS A 765 4.94 -12.31 -3.05
C HIS A 765 4.70 -11.47 -1.78
N GLY A 766 5.55 -11.68 -0.79
CA GLY A 766 5.63 -10.99 0.50
C GLY A 766 4.57 -11.33 1.53
N GLY A 767 3.73 -12.35 1.31
CA GLY A 767 2.65 -12.70 2.23
C GLY A 767 3.17 -13.07 3.62
N GLY A 768 2.66 -12.31 4.59
CA GLY A 768 2.87 -12.46 6.03
C GLY A 768 4.19 -11.93 6.58
N VAL A 769 5.28 -11.92 5.82
CA VAL A 769 6.56 -11.32 6.23
C VAL A 769 6.89 -9.97 5.57
N GLY A 770 6.06 -9.53 4.60
CA GLY A 770 6.19 -8.24 3.92
C GLY A 770 6.97 -8.34 2.60
N MET A 771 6.94 -7.24 1.82
CA MET A 771 7.59 -7.18 0.50
C MET A 771 9.09 -7.50 0.60
N GLY A 772 9.57 -8.38 -0.28
CA GLY A 772 10.98 -8.77 -0.38
C GLY A 772 11.36 -10.02 0.39
N PHE A 773 10.50 -10.49 1.30
CA PHE A 773 10.86 -11.53 2.26
C PHE A 773 10.24 -12.91 2.00
N SER A 774 9.29 -13.04 1.06
CA SER A 774 8.73 -14.35 0.72
C SER A 774 8.17 -14.47 -0.69
N GLN A 775 8.26 -15.66 -1.27
CA GLN A 775 7.54 -16.06 -2.48
C GLN A 775 6.79 -17.35 -2.19
N HIS A 776 5.53 -17.44 -2.62
CA HIS A 776 4.70 -18.58 -2.26
C HIS A 776 3.50 -18.81 -3.19
N SER A 777 3.03 -20.04 -3.23
CA SER A 777 1.94 -20.49 -4.08
C SER A 777 0.72 -20.99 -3.29
N GLY A 778 -0.46 -20.73 -3.85
CA GLY A 778 -1.72 -21.28 -3.40
C GLY A 778 -2.35 -22.16 -4.47
N MET A 779 -3.09 -23.17 -4.02
CA MET A 779 -3.86 -24.05 -4.88
C MET A 779 -5.24 -24.29 -4.28
N VAL A 780 -6.23 -24.46 -5.13
CA VAL A 780 -7.57 -24.87 -4.73
C VAL A 780 -8.17 -25.78 -5.80
N VAL A 781 -8.84 -26.85 -5.38
CA VAL A 781 -9.51 -27.83 -6.24
C VAL A 781 -10.94 -28.06 -5.77
N VAL A 782 -11.88 -28.20 -6.71
CA VAL A 782 -13.30 -28.40 -6.43
C VAL A 782 -13.66 -29.88 -6.55
N CYS A 783 -14.33 -30.39 -5.52
CA CYS A 783 -14.98 -31.69 -5.49
C CYS A 783 -16.46 -31.51 -5.86
N ASP A 784 -16.79 -31.65 -7.15
CA ASP A 784 -18.15 -31.48 -7.67
C ASP A 784 -18.93 -32.78 -7.86
N GLY A 785 -18.35 -33.92 -7.46
CA GLY A 785 -18.93 -35.25 -7.58
C GLY A 785 -18.69 -35.93 -8.92
N SER A 786 -18.05 -35.26 -9.89
CA SER A 786 -17.74 -35.86 -11.18
C SER A 786 -16.54 -36.80 -11.14
N GLU A 787 -16.48 -37.74 -12.09
CA GLU A 787 -15.28 -38.58 -12.32
C GLU A 787 -14.08 -37.74 -12.78
N ASP A 788 -14.36 -36.67 -13.53
CA ASP A 788 -13.36 -35.71 -13.97
C ASP A 788 -12.71 -35.00 -12.77
N ALA A 789 -13.51 -34.58 -11.79
CA ALA A 789 -12.99 -34.03 -10.54
C ALA A 789 -12.22 -35.07 -9.75
N ALA A 790 -12.67 -36.33 -9.67
CA ALA A 790 -11.92 -37.38 -8.99
C ALA A 790 -10.49 -37.55 -9.55
N ARG A 791 -10.32 -37.53 -10.89
CA ARG A 791 -8.99 -37.59 -11.52
C ARG A 791 -8.11 -36.38 -11.20
N ARG A 792 -8.68 -35.17 -11.23
CA ARG A 792 -7.96 -33.94 -10.86
C ARG A 792 -7.56 -33.94 -9.39
N VAL A 793 -8.53 -34.18 -8.50
CA VAL A 793 -8.34 -34.24 -7.03
C VAL A 793 -7.26 -35.25 -6.66
N GLY A 794 -7.30 -36.46 -7.23
CA GLY A 794 -6.30 -37.50 -6.96
C GLY A 794 -4.88 -37.09 -7.34
N ARG A 795 -4.68 -36.44 -8.50
CA ARG A 795 -3.35 -35.93 -8.90
C ARG A 795 -2.91 -34.74 -8.05
N VAL A 796 -3.79 -33.76 -7.93
CA VAL A 796 -3.50 -32.47 -7.31
C VAL A 796 -3.18 -32.63 -5.82
N LEU A 797 -4.01 -33.36 -5.07
CA LEU A 797 -3.83 -33.56 -3.63
C LEU A 797 -2.75 -34.59 -3.27
N TRP A 798 -2.23 -35.32 -4.26
CA TRP A 798 -0.99 -36.09 -4.13
C TRP A 798 0.23 -35.20 -4.39
N ASN A 799 0.27 -34.54 -5.55
CA ASN A 799 1.41 -33.77 -6.02
C ASN A 799 1.71 -32.57 -5.13
N ASP A 800 0.69 -31.85 -4.67
CA ASP A 800 0.87 -30.65 -3.84
C ASP A 800 1.67 -30.93 -2.55
N PRO A 801 1.25 -31.83 -1.63
CA PRO A 801 2.07 -32.18 -0.46
C PRO A 801 3.34 -32.94 -0.83
N ALA A 802 3.37 -33.69 -1.95
CA ALA A 802 4.58 -34.40 -2.39
C ALA A 802 5.72 -33.43 -2.75
N THR A 803 5.41 -32.24 -3.30
CA THR A 803 6.44 -31.21 -3.52
C THR A 803 7.09 -30.74 -2.22
N GLY A 804 6.35 -30.76 -1.11
CA GLY A 804 6.90 -30.43 0.21
C GLY A 804 7.80 -31.51 0.77
N VAL A 805 7.42 -32.77 0.62
CA VAL A 805 8.28 -33.91 0.97
C VAL A 805 9.54 -33.90 0.11
N MET A 806 9.41 -33.69 -1.20
CA MET A 806 10.54 -33.53 -2.14
C MET A 806 11.50 -32.42 -1.68
N ARG A 807 10.98 -31.21 -1.43
CA ARG A 807 11.79 -30.05 -1.01
C ARG A 807 12.58 -30.32 0.26
N HIS A 808 11.96 -30.94 1.26
CA HIS A 808 12.63 -31.23 2.53
C HIS A 808 13.57 -32.43 2.44
N ALA A 809 13.27 -33.41 1.59
CA ALA A 809 14.19 -34.51 1.31
C ALA A 809 15.46 -34.01 0.59
N ASP A 810 15.30 -33.08 -0.35
CA ASP A 810 16.39 -32.40 -1.06
C ASP A 810 17.32 -31.66 -0.08
N ALA A 811 16.72 -30.93 0.86
CA ALA A 811 17.45 -30.27 1.95
C ALA A 811 18.05 -31.23 3.01
N GLY A 812 17.94 -32.55 2.82
CA GLY A 812 18.59 -33.56 3.66
C GLY A 812 17.88 -33.88 4.98
N TYR A 813 16.57 -33.60 5.11
CA TYR A 813 15.81 -34.04 6.28
C TYR A 813 15.46 -35.52 6.19
N GLU A 814 16.00 -36.34 7.10
CA GLU A 814 15.78 -37.80 7.11
C GLU A 814 14.30 -38.18 7.17
N ILE A 815 13.51 -37.47 7.98
CA ILE A 815 12.05 -37.67 8.07
C ILE A 815 11.37 -37.55 6.68
N ALA A 816 11.83 -36.61 5.85
CA ALA A 816 11.27 -36.39 4.52
C ALA A 816 11.76 -37.45 3.52
N ILE A 817 13.02 -37.87 3.61
CA ILE A 817 13.57 -38.96 2.80
C ILE A 817 12.83 -40.27 3.10
N ASP A 818 12.57 -40.57 4.38
CA ASP A 818 11.83 -41.76 4.78
C ASP A 818 10.37 -41.68 4.33
N CYS A 819 9.71 -40.53 4.48
CA CYS A 819 8.36 -40.33 3.94
C CYS A 819 8.32 -40.52 2.42
N ALA A 820 9.31 -40.03 1.68
CA ALA A 820 9.41 -40.21 0.24
C ALA A 820 9.53 -41.69 -0.15
N ARG A 821 10.34 -42.48 0.57
CA ARG A 821 10.47 -43.93 0.38
C ARG A 821 9.16 -44.66 0.71
N GLU A 822 8.55 -44.35 1.85
CA GLU A 822 7.29 -44.94 2.30
C GLU A 822 6.14 -44.70 1.30
N LYS A 823 6.11 -43.52 0.68
CA LYS A 823 5.07 -43.12 -0.28
C LYS A 823 5.44 -43.43 -1.74
N GLY A 824 6.63 -43.98 -1.99
CA GLY A 824 7.10 -44.35 -3.33
C GLY A 824 7.24 -43.15 -4.27
N LEU A 825 7.74 -42.02 -3.77
CA LEU A 825 8.02 -40.85 -4.60
C LEU A 825 9.21 -41.11 -5.52
N ASP A 826 9.10 -40.71 -6.78
CA ASP A 826 10.22 -40.70 -7.73
C ASP A 826 11.01 -39.41 -7.57
N LEU A 827 12.14 -39.49 -6.87
CA LEU A 827 13.06 -38.37 -6.60
C LEU A 827 14.44 -38.69 -7.21
N PRO A 828 14.67 -38.43 -8.51
CA PRO A 828 15.84 -38.95 -9.24
C PRO A 828 17.20 -38.54 -8.67
N GLY A 829 17.31 -37.35 -8.06
CA GLY A 829 18.55 -36.87 -7.45
C GLY A 829 18.78 -37.33 -6.01
N ILE A 830 17.82 -38.04 -5.39
CA ILE A 830 17.81 -38.35 -3.95
C ILE A 830 17.66 -39.86 -3.71
N LEU A 831 16.70 -40.51 -4.38
CA LEU A 831 16.35 -41.92 -4.20
C LEU A 831 16.75 -42.81 -5.38
N GLY A 832 17.14 -42.21 -6.51
CA GLY A 832 17.44 -42.86 -7.79
C GLY A 832 18.85 -43.42 -7.93
#